data_AF-A0A959CXQ1-F1
#
_entry.id   AF-A0A959CXQ1-F1
#
_cell.length_a   1.000
_cell.length_b   1.000
_cell.length_c   1.000
_cell.angle_alpha   90.00
_cell.angle_beta   90.00
_cell.angle_gamma   90.00
#
_symmetry.space_group_name_H-M   'P 1'
#
loop_
_entity.id
_entity.type
_entity.pdbx_description
1 polymer ?
#
loop_
_entity_poly.entity_id
_entity_poly.type
_entity_poly.pdbx_seq_one_letter_code
_entity_poly.pdbx_strand_id
1 'polypeptide(L)'
;MDYFYRLFLPGTFILLAVSTPAFSQEGAPSSLLINEVGVMPVSKTRYIELLVTGVPGQPEEPVSFQKWLLDNNSLLFPFDSVYLEFGDCFSALLPGTLILIYDDANVHPGISPLRDGMPNDLGAYQIPLSSTCLIKKTGSYLSGEEGAVVEEQDWEKLLPMSRSGDALQVRDSDKELRFAVNWSGEAFPEFLGPQVVNIELLDGNAPNAISLIGKVCEEGRDAEYEGAFWGSPGIENSMENGLYIYRASLGQEGATLSISCEEYSPASNTGNGVLQVLIQGGLPPYTVEWNGPDLSSGYESANTEGYFFIQNLSEGKYSVMVTDSRGCEKACSSFISHLTTIHICSGECLTIGEENSNEEYCYFWTPKLEPVNNTSSSQQVCPEEDITYTLTITDKAEGEIVEIQKIQIEVDNTIATTPSSPIICESSDIIQLDAGEGYDSYSWNTGSGSQVIYVQTPGHYVVTITKGTSTCTKEVEVYDSRSQEDIRAYLESLGFTCMPVSIINLPTTLNPAFGRGLLDNELEVEINGEIVEVNLALSEYINTFNSQGLASSAYLTYVEDLCNGYFEFVGQEYENNLSNFINIWLFAWENPDEEGKDCLFFKQHFTLPENDVAFSGSPEFCDCTVGEKLIIEGDIVRATNDIDEAISKLSIYDGSYPDEVKYALEKNFGGANSKIAAGYLKHILRLMKYHIHFSNFRCENNSLDTYCGLTTDAYAYPFGGFLPGFLPSSKITLCRPNYFNGPDFERSGTLIHEWMHFGFGRGDLGYDWQPEYYENSIFEQFFNADSFSEFVKDATYPLEITATGSIYHRFSTLQPAFDLLNNMPVSNSQPDDLKFILNNDTSTPPFTGSWRSANGAVFRQRPPGEIDFYHATYNDIYYDYDAFSTLTHVNDPMPGDIYICFLGEKGFLIKVDSIDPDDNTCQCSNPGKLTFTYRK
;
A
#
# COMPACT_ATOMS: atom_id res chain seq x y z
N MET A 1 -6.66 -53.58 -24.82
CA MET A 1 -8.08 -53.88 -25.07
C MET A 1 -8.81 -52.58 -24.81
N ASP A 2 -9.37 -52.02 -25.89
CA ASP A 2 -10.16 -50.78 -26.04
C ASP A 2 -9.55 -49.49 -25.47
N TYR A 3 -8.61 -48.78 -26.14
CA TYR A 3 -8.75 -47.89 -27.33
C TYR A 3 -9.84 -46.81 -27.15
N PHE A 4 -9.45 -45.56 -26.85
CA PHE A 4 -9.28 -44.44 -27.80
C PHE A 4 -10.59 -43.79 -28.30
N TYR A 5 -10.66 -42.44 -28.25
CA TYR A 5 -11.12 -41.47 -29.27
C TYR A 5 -11.74 -40.21 -28.59
N ARG A 6 -10.99 -39.09 -28.47
CA ARG A 6 -11.00 -37.84 -29.30
C ARG A 6 -11.75 -36.66 -28.62
N LEU A 7 -11.06 -35.57 -28.23
CA LEU A 7 -10.69 -34.35 -29.01
C LEU A 7 -11.88 -33.39 -29.25
N PHE A 8 -11.88 -32.21 -28.60
CA PHE A 8 -11.87 -30.84 -29.17
C PHE A 8 -12.01 -29.76 -28.06
N LEU A 9 -11.28 -28.64 -28.22
CA LEU A 9 -11.24 -27.39 -27.40
C LEU A 9 -12.59 -26.60 -27.40
N PRO A 10 -12.61 -25.33 -26.97
CA PRO A 10 -12.87 -24.75 -25.64
C PRO A 10 -14.32 -24.23 -25.51
N GLY A 11 -14.83 -24.02 -24.30
CA GLY A 11 -16.22 -23.56 -24.14
C GLY A 11 -16.49 -22.95 -22.78
N THR A 12 -16.28 -21.64 -22.71
CA THR A 12 -16.86 -20.72 -21.73
C THR A 12 -18.35 -21.04 -21.53
N PHE A 13 -18.76 -21.35 -20.30
CA PHE A 13 -20.14 -21.20 -19.86
C PHE A 13 -20.12 -20.37 -18.58
N ILE A 14 -20.32 -19.07 -18.78
CA ILE A 14 -20.74 -18.13 -17.74
C ILE A 14 -22.16 -18.54 -17.36
N LEU A 15 -22.33 -19.09 -16.16
CA LEU A 15 -23.64 -19.18 -15.51
C LEU A 15 -23.87 -17.82 -14.84
N LEU A 16 -24.76 -17.03 -15.44
CA LEU A 16 -25.38 -15.85 -14.85
C LEU A 16 -26.20 -16.29 -13.63
N ALA A 17 -25.61 -16.20 -12.43
CA ALA A 17 -26.39 -16.02 -11.22
C ALA A 17 -26.77 -14.54 -11.16
N VAL A 18 -28.07 -14.26 -11.19
CA VAL A 18 -28.60 -12.91 -11.00
C VAL A 18 -28.44 -12.57 -9.52
N SER A 19 -27.36 -11.90 -9.16
CA SER A 19 -27.17 -11.36 -7.83
C SER A 19 -28.07 -10.12 -7.67
N THR A 20 -29.16 -10.27 -6.92
CA THR A 20 -29.79 -9.11 -6.29
C THR A 20 -28.89 -8.68 -5.14
N PRO A 21 -28.36 -7.44 -5.10
CA PRO A 21 -27.76 -6.94 -3.87
C PRO A 21 -28.84 -6.94 -2.79
N ALA A 22 -28.64 -7.71 -1.74
CA ALA A 22 -29.41 -7.58 -0.51
C ALA A 22 -29.19 -6.13 -0.01
N PHE A 23 -30.28 -5.43 0.27
CA PHE A 23 -30.37 -4.00 0.60
C PHE A 23 -30.36 -3.03 -0.59
N SER A 24 -31.37 -3.11 -1.45
CA SER A 24 -31.84 -1.95 -2.21
C SER A 24 -33.33 -1.65 -1.97
N GLN A 25 -33.54 -0.56 -1.20
CA GLN A 25 -34.62 0.44 -1.31
C GLN A 25 -36.03 0.27 -0.71
N GLU A 26 -36.58 1.46 -0.43
CA GLU A 26 -38.00 1.85 -0.28
C GLU A 26 -38.73 1.60 1.06
N GLY A 27 -38.35 2.39 2.06
CA GLY A 27 -39.32 3.25 2.75
C GLY A 27 -38.68 3.98 3.92
N ALA A 28 -39.50 4.70 4.70
CA ALA A 28 -39.00 5.52 5.79
C ALA A 28 -38.02 4.71 6.66
N PRO A 29 -36.80 5.21 6.95
CA PRO A 29 -35.78 4.44 7.66
C PRO A 29 -36.39 3.78 8.88
N SER A 30 -36.28 2.45 8.98
CA SER A 30 -36.77 1.77 10.16
C SER A 30 -35.78 2.05 11.28
N SER A 31 -36.27 2.66 12.35
CA SER A 31 -35.47 2.87 13.57
C SER A 31 -35.12 1.56 14.29
N LEU A 32 -35.61 0.42 13.78
CA LEU A 32 -35.38 -0.94 14.29
C LEU A 32 -35.21 -1.93 13.13
N LEU A 33 -34.10 -2.67 13.10
CA LEU A 33 -33.79 -3.70 12.09
C LEU A 33 -33.67 -5.08 12.73
N ILE A 34 -33.87 -6.14 11.95
CA ILE A 34 -33.53 -7.51 12.36
C ILE A 34 -32.06 -7.74 12.02
N ASN A 35 -31.23 -7.93 13.05
CA ASN A 35 -29.79 -8.13 12.92
C ASN A 35 -29.43 -9.60 12.68
N GLU A 36 -29.96 -10.48 13.53
CA GLU A 36 -29.69 -11.91 13.51
C GLU A 36 -30.94 -12.69 13.92
N VAL A 37 -31.14 -13.86 13.32
CA VAL A 37 -32.15 -14.84 13.76
C VAL A 37 -31.48 -16.19 13.96
N GLY A 38 -31.53 -16.71 15.18
CA GLY A 38 -31.02 -18.03 15.53
C GLY A 38 -32.14 -19.04 15.70
N VAL A 39 -32.15 -20.10 14.88
CA VAL A 39 -33.08 -21.24 15.01
C VAL A 39 -32.26 -22.53 14.99
N MET A 40 -32.02 -23.14 16.16
CA MET A 40 -31.20 -24.35 16.24
C MET A 40 -32.05 -25.61 16.46
N PRO A 41 -32.16 -26.52 15.48
CA PRO A 41 -33.01 -27.72 15.59
C PRO A 41 -32.56 -28.70 16.68
N VAL A 42 -31.25 -28.80 16.94
CA VAL A 42 -30.65 -29.81 17.84
C VAL A 42 -30.75 -29.40 19.32
N SER A 43 -30.47 -28.14 19.63
CA SER A 43 -30.55 -27.61 21.00
C SER A 43 -31.94 -27.08 21.36
N LYS A 44 -32.84 -26.93 20.37
CA LYS A 44 -34.13 -26.23 20.46
C LYS A 44 -34.02 -24.76 20.88
N THR A 45 -32.82 -24.19 20.88
CA THR A 45 -32.59 -22.81 21.28
C THR A 45 -32.98 -21.87 20.15
N ARG A 46 -33.74 -20.82 20.46
CA ARG A 46 -34.23 -19.85 19.48
C ARG A 46 -34.07 -18.42 20.00
N TYR A 47 -33.65 -17.51 19.12
CA TYR A 47 -33.55 -16.09 19.43
C TYR A 47 -33.71 -15.21 18.17
N ILE A 48 -34.05 -13.95 18.42
CA ILE A 48 -34.07 -12.86 17.44
C ILE A 48 -33.25 -11.73 18.05
N GLU A 49 -32.30 -11.22 17.28
CA GLU A 49 -31.53 -10.04 17.63
C GLU A 49 -31.97 -8.87 16.73
N LEU A 50 -32.30 -7.74 17.35
CA LEU A 50 -32.73 -6.52 16.69
C LEU A 50 -31.73 -5.40 16.96
N LEU A 51 -31.50 -4.54 15.98
CA LEU A 51 -30.62 -3.38 16.09
C LEU A 51 -31.44 -2.09 16.06
N VAL A 52 -31.24 -1.22 17.06
CA VAL A 52 -31.80 0.13 17.11
C VAL A 52 -30.91 1.06 16.29
N THR A 53 -31.44 1.69 15.25
CA THR A 53 -30.66 2.50 14.29
C THR A 53 -30.87 4.01 14.44
N GLY A 54 -31.91 4.44 15.18
CA GLY A 54 -32.23 5.85 15.42
C GLY A 54 -33.26 6.44 14.47
N VAL A 55 -33.63 7.71 14.70
CA VAL A 55 -34.51 8.48 13.80
C VAL A 55 -33.64 9.31 12.85
N PRO A 56 -33.92 9.34 11.53
CA PRO A 56 -33.16 10.14 10.57
C PRO A 56 -33.05 11.61 10.99
N GLY A 57 -31.82 12.12 11.08
CA GLY A 57 -31.53 13.50 11.49
C GLY A 57 -31.50 13.75 13.00
N GLN A 58 -31.76 12.73 13.83
CA GLN A 58 -31.67 12.80 15.30
C GLN A 58 -31.01 11.53 15.88
N PRO A 59 -29.70 11.35 15.67
CA PRO A 59 -29.05 10.05 15.88
C PRO A 59 -28.59 9.73 17.28
N GLU A 60 -28.62 10.72 18.17
CA GLU A 60 -28.29 10.54 19.58
C GLU A 60 -29.56 10.51 20.45
N GLU A 61 -30.72 10.79 19.86
CA GLU A 61 -31.98 10.86 20.59
C GLU A 61 -32.54 9.44 20.84
N PRO A 62 -32.96 9.13 22.08
CA PRO A 62 -33.60 7.86 22.38
C PRO A 62 -34.86 7.63 21.55
N VAL A 63 -34.99 6.43 20.99
CA VAL A 63 -36.17 6.01 20.20
C VAL A 63 -37.11 5.18 21.07
N SER A 64 -38.42 5.38 20.86
CA SER A 64 -39.46 4.61 21.50
C SER A 64 -40.03 3.57 20.53
N PHE A 65 -40.04 2.30 20.94
CA PHE A 65 -40.70 1.22 20.20
C PHE A 65 -41.98 0.75 20.89
N GLN A 66 -42.47 1.48 21.89
CA GLN A 66 -43.72 1.13 22.56
C GLN A 66 -44.85 1.00 21.52
N LYS A 67 -45.60 -0.11 21.57
CA LYS A 67 -46.66 -0.52 20.63
C LYS A 67 -46.22 -0.93 19.23
N TRP A 68 -44.92 -0.98 18.93
CA TRP A 68 -44.44 -1.62 17.72
C TRP A 68 -44.74 -3.11 17.78
N LEU A 69 -44.84 -3.74 16.62
CA LEU A 69 -45.23 -5.14 16.49
C LEU A 69 -44.12 -5.96 15.85
N LEU A 70 -43.88 -7.15 16.40
CA LEU A 70 -43.10 -8.22 15.80
C LEU A 70 -44.05 -9.38 15.50
N ASP A 71 -44.24 -9.67 14.22
CA ASP A 71 -45.28 -10.58 13.71
C ASP A 71 -44.67 -11.69 12.84
N ASN A 72 -45.28 -12.87 12.87
CA ASN A 72 -44.81 -14.09 12.20
C ASN A 72 -45.60 -14.45 10.94
N ASN A 73 -46.55 -13.60 10.52
CA ASN A 73 -47.67 -14.07 9.73
C ASN A 73 -47.32 -14.30 8.25
N SER A 74 -47.42 -15.57 7.84
CA SER A 74 -47.55 -15.99 6.45
C SER A 74 -48.91 -15.52 5.90
N LEU A 75 -48.91 -14.74 4.82
CA LEU A 75 -50.12 -14.14 4.21
C LEU A 75 -51.27 -15.11 3.84
N LEU A 76 -51.07 -16.44 3.95
CA LEU A 76 -52.03 -17.46 3.56
C LEU A 76 -53.06 -17.83 4.65
N PHE A 77 -52.86 -17.47 5.93
CA PHE A 77 -53.78 -17.83 7.03
C PHE A 77 -54.01 -16.70 8.06
N PRO A 78 -54.78 -15.65 7.73
CA PRO A 78 -54.90 -14.43 8.54
C PRO A 78 -55.73 -14.54 9.83
N PHE A 79 -56.17 -15.73 10.26
CA PHE A 79 -57.16 -15.88 11.33
C PHE A 79 -56.64 -16.47 12.66
N ASP A 80 -55.37 -16.91 12.74
CA ASP A 80 -54.80 -17.52 13.94
C ASP A 80 -53.41 -16.94 14.35
N SER A 81 -53.03 -15.76 13.85
CA SER A 81 -51.72 -15.17 14.16
C SER A 81 -51.67 -14.57 15.57
N VAL A 82 -50.67 -15.01 16.35
CA VAL A 82 -50.24 -14.34 17.58
C VAL A 82 -49.04 -13.47 17.25
N TYR A 83 -49.04 -12.23 17.71
CA TYR A 83 -47.92 -11.29 17.50
C TYR A 83 -47.43 -10.74 18.85
N LEU A 84 -46.19 -10.24 18.84
CA LEU A 84 -45.57 -9.58 19.98
C LEU A 84 -45.70 -8.06 19.82
N GLU A 85 -46.18 -7.40 20.85
CA GLU A 85 -46.21 -5.94 20.95
C GLU A 85 -45.17 -5.49 21.99
N PHE A 86 -44.30 -4.56 21.62
CA PHE A 86 -43.29 -3.99 22.51
C PHE A 86 -43.97 -3.10 23.58
N GLY A 87 -43.78 -3.44 24.86
CA GLY A 87 -44.35 -2.73 26.00
C GLY A 87 -43.48 -1.57 26.52
N ASP A 88 -43.79 -1.09 27.74
CA ASP A 88 -43.20 0.11 28.33
C ASP A 88 -41.67 0.07 28.51
N CYS A 89 -41.07 -1.12 28.53
CA CYS A 89 -39.62 -1.28 28.66
C CYS A 89 -38.84 -0.72 27.46
N PHE A 90 -39.50 -0.56 26.32
CA PHE A 90 -38.89 -0.06 25.08
C PHE A 90 -39.26 1.40 24.81
N SER A 91 -39.55 2.18 25.86
CA SER A 91 -40.00 3.56 25.74
C SER A 91 -38.90 4.55 25.34
N ALA A 92 -37.63 4.22 25.58
CA ALA A 92 -36.47 5.06 25.29
C ALA A 92 -35.18 4.21 25.17
N LEU A 93 -34.76 3.91 23.95
CA LEU A 93 -33.53 3.16 23.64
C LEU A 93 -32.59 3.99 22.79
N LEU A 94 -31.29 3.96 23.09
CA LEU A 94 -30.30 4.69 22.32
C LEU A 94 -29.99 3.98 20.99
N PRO A 95 -29.74 4.71 19.90
CA PRO A 95 -29.20 4.13 18.67
C PRO A 95 -27.89 3.36 18.92
N GLY A 96 -27.73 2.22 18.25
CA GLY A 96 -26.68 1.23 18.50
C GLY A 96 -27.05 0.16 19.54
N THR A 97 -28.20 0.29 20.22
CA THR A 97 -28.67 -0.73 21.17
C THR A 97 -29.06 -2.02 20.44
N LEU A 98 -28.55 -3.17 20.91
CA LEU A 98 -29.02 -4.49 20.49
C LEU A 98 -30.14 -4.96 21.43
N ILE A 99 -31.22 -5.49 20.87
CA ILE A 99 -32.32 -6.13 21.61
C ILE A 99 -32.36 -7.60 21.23
N LEU A 100 -32.06 -8.47 22.20
CA LEU A 100 -32.05 -9.91 22.03
C LEU A 100 -33.29 -10.53 22.66
N ILE A 101 -34.24 -10.99 21.85
CA ILE A 101 -35.43 -11.73 22.28
C ILE A 101 -35.14 -13.22 22.18
N TYR A 102 -35.36 -14.01 23.24
CA TYR A 102 -34.97 -15.43 23.24
C TYR A 102 -35.98 -16.34 23.95
N ASP A 103 -35.99 -17.63 23.56
CA ASP A 103 -36.82 -18.67 24.17
C ASP A 103 -36.27 -19.06 25.55
N ASP A 104 -36.95 -18.63 26.61
CA ASP A 104 -36.54 -18.90 28.00
C ASP A 104 -36.79 -20.34 28.45
N ALA A 105 -37.56 -21.13 27.69
CA ALA A 105 -37.68 -22.57 27.91
C ALA A 105 -36.47 -23.34 27.37
N ASN A 106 -35.75 -22.78 26.37
CA ASN A 106 -34.59 -23.39 25.72
C ASN A 106 -33.51 -22.33 25.46
N VAL A 107 -32.82 -21.90 26.53
CA VAL A 107 -31.85 -20.79 26.48
C VAL A 107 -30.55 -21.19 25.77
N HIS A 108 -30.09 -20.35 24.83
CA HIS A 108 -28.79 -20.52 24.18
C HIS A 108 -27.63 -20.29 25.18
N PRO A 109 -26.53 -21.07 25.17
CA PRO A 109 -25.45 -20.94 26.14
C PRO A 109 -24.73 -19.58 26.18
N GLY A 110 -24.80 -18.80 25.09
CA GLY A 110 -24.29 -17.43 25.03
C GLY A 110 -25.19 -16.37 25.69
N ILE A 111 -26.40 -16.74 26.11
CA ILE A 111 -27.37 -15.84 26.76
C ILE A 111 -27.29 -16.06 28.27
N SER A 112 -27.37 -14.97 29.04
CA SER A 112 -27.29 -15.00 30.50
C SER A 112 -28.64 -14.60 31.12
N PRO A 113 -29.47 -15.57 31.56
CA PRO A 113 -30.79 -15.29 32.15
C PRO A 113 -30.76 -14.43 33.42
N LEU A 114 -29.59 -14.27 34.04
CA LEU A 114 -29.43 -13.40 35.21
C LEU A 114 -29.47 -11.90 34.87
N ARG A 115 -29.44 -11.54 33.59
CA ARG A 115 -29.41 -10.17 33.09
C ARG A 115 -30.67 -9.77 32.31
N ASP A 116 -31.77 -10.51 32.47
CA ASP A 116 -33.03 -10.22 31.80
C ASP A 116 -33.52 -8.79 32.07
N GLY A 117 -33.77 -8.04 30.99
CA GLY A 117 -34.19 -6.64 31.04
C GLY A 117 -33.08 -5.63 31.33
N MET A 118 -31.81 -6.05 31.40
CA MET A 118 -30.63 -5.18 31.53
C MET A 118 -29.63 -5.46 30.40
N PRO A 119 -28.81 -4.47 30.01
CA PRO A 119 -27.76 -4.70 29.02
C PRO A 119 -26.69 -5.66 29.57
N ASN A 120 -26.18 -6.55 28.71
CA ASN A 120 -25.00 -7.36 29.02
C ASN A 120 -23.70 -6.49 29.02
N ASP A 121 -22.53 -7.09 29.27
CA ASP A 121 -21.24 -6.36 29.29
C ASP A 121 -20.85 -5.78 27.91
N LEU A 122 -21.64 -6.09 26.87
CA LEU A 122 -21.47 -5.73 25.46
C LEU A 122 -22.63 -4.84 24.94
N GLY A 123 -23.47 -4.29 25.83
CA GLY A 123 -24.52 -3.33 25.45
C GLY A 123 -25.82 -3.91 24.87
N ALA A 124 -26.00 -5.23 24.85
CA ALA A 124 -27.22 -5.89 24.35
C ALA A 124 -28.26 -6.15 25.46
N TYR A 125 -29.51 -5.73 25.26
CA TYR A 125 -30.64 -6.00 26.16
C TYR A 125 -31.19 -7.41 25.93
N GLN A 126 -31.05 -8.28 26.93
CA GLN A 126 -31.55 -9.65 26.85
C GLN A 126 -32.98 -9.71 27.40
N ILE A 127 -33.93 -10.11 26.55
CA ILE A 127 -35.36 -10.11 26.86
C ILE A 127 -35.89 -11.53 26.68
N PRO A 128 -36.20 -12.26 27.77
CA PRO A 128 -36.82 -13.57 27.66
C PRO A 128 -38.22 -13.43 27.06
N LEU A 129 -38.67 -14.41 26.28
CA LEU A 129 -40.00 -14.39 25.67
C LEU A 129 -41.12 -14.24 26.72
N SER A 130 -40.96 -14.84 27.90
CA SER A 130 -41.90 -14.68 29.03
C SER A 130 -41.95 -13.27 29.64
N SER A 131 -41.02 -12.37 29.30
CA SER A 131 -40.95 -11.02 29.85
C SER A 131 -42.25 -10.23 29.69
N THR A 132 -42.62 -9.48 30.73
CA THR A 132 -43.74 -8.52 30.69
C THR A 132 -43.47 -7.33 29.77
N CYS A 133 -42.22 -7.13 29.35
CA CYS A 133 -41.84 -6.14 28.35
C CYS A 133 -42.40 -6.48 26.96
N LEU A 134 -42.72 -7.75 26.69
CA LEU A 134 -43.34 -8.20 25.45
C LEU A 134 -44.80 -8.58 25.73
N ILE A 135 -45.74 -7.84 25.14
CA ILE A 135 -47.17 -8.08 25.28
C ILE A 135 -47.62 -9.00 24.14
N LYS A 136 -48.17 -10.17 24.46
CA LYS A 136 -48.60 -11.16 23.46
C LYS A 136 -50.08 -10.92 23.14
N LYS A 137 -50.41 -10.70 21.87
CA LYS A 137 -51.79 -10.41 21.43
C LYS A 137 -52.23 -11.38 20.33
N THR A 138 -53.51 -11.74 20.33
CA THR A 138 -54.14 -12.61 19.32
C THR A 138 -54.98 -11.83 18.31
N GLY A 139 -55.01 -12.31 17.07
CA GLY A 139 -55.90 -11.80 16.02
C GLY A 139 -55.16 -11.03 14.92
N SER A 140 -55.89 -10.59 13.91
CA SER A 140 -55.33 -9.81 12.79
C SER A 140 -55.28 -8.33 13.14
N TYR A 141 -54.07 -7.77 13.29
CA TYR A 141 -53.88 -6.32 13.51
C TYR A 141 -54.45 -5.46 12.36
N LEU A 142 -54.58 -6.04 11.15
CA LEU A 142 -55.17 -5.42 9.95
C LEU A 142 -56.69 -5.23 10.04
N SER A 143 -57.38 -5.95 10.94
CA SER A 143 -58.84 -5.84 11.11
C SER A 143 -59.29 -4.55 11.79
N GLY A 144 -58.36 -3.76 12.35
CA GLY A 144 -58.65 -2.54 13.10
C GLY A 144 -59.12 -2.79 14.53
N GLU A 145 -59.43 -4.03 14.92
CA GLU A 145 -59.71 -4.41 16.32
C GLU A 145 -58.41 -4.69 17.09
N GLU A 146 -58.36 -4.28 18.35
CA GLU A 146 -57.19 -4.53 19.20
C GLU A 146 -57.21 -5.97 19.69
N GLY A 147 -56.16 -6.73 19.38
CA GLY A 147 -56.05 -8.15 19.74
C GLY A 147 -56.10 -8.38 21.26
N ALA A 148 -56.75 -9.48 21.68
CA ALA A 148 -56.82 -9.82 23.11
C ALA A 148 -55.45 -10.27 23.62
N VAL A 149 -55.04 -9.77 24.80
CA VAL A 149 -53.81 -10.20 25.48
C VAL A 149 -53.93 -11.67 25.87
N VAL A 150 -52.91 -12.46 25.56
CA VAL A 150 -52.84 -13.89 25.87
C VAL A 150 -51.62 -14.21 26.75
N GLU A 151 -51.73 -15.27 27.55
CA GLU A 151 -50.63 -15.80 28.36
C GLU A 151 -49.83 -16.91 27.63
N GLU A 152 -49.88 -16.94 26.29
CA GLU A 152 -49.10 -17.92 25.52
C GLU A 152 -47.60 -17.63 25.66
N GLN A 153 -46.80 -18.69 25.86
CA GLN A 153 -45.36 -18.64 26.09
C GLN A 153 -44.58 -19.60 25.20
N ASP A 154 -45.27 -20.42 24.39
CA ASP A 154 -44.62 -21.34 23.46
C ASP A 154 -44.12 -20.61 22.22
N TRP A 155 -42.80 -20.57 22.02
CA TRP A 155 -42.15 -19.93 20.87
C TRP A 155 -42.72 -20.43 19.54
N GLU A 156 -43.03 -21.73 19.39
CA GLU A 156 -43.57 -22.28 18.13
C GLU A 156 -45.00 -21.81 17.82
N LYS A 157 -45.70 -21.24 18.81
CA LYS A 157 -47.02 -20.64 18.58
C LYS A 157 -46.95 -19.12 18.43
N LEU A 158 -45.92 -18.50 19.00
CA LEU A 158 -45.72 -17.04 18.97
C LEU A 158 -44.90 -16.59 17.76
N LEU A 159 -43.89 -17.35 17.36
CA LEU A 159 -42.93 -17.05 16.29
C LEU A 159 -42.47 -18.36 15.61
N PRO A 160 -43.37 -19.15 14.98
CA PRO A 160 -42.97 -20.28 14.17
C PRO A 160 -42.18 -19.76 12.96
N MET A 161 -40.89 -20.06 12.94
CA MET A 161 -39.95 -19.68 11.88
C MET A 161 -39.28 -20.94 11.33
N SER A 162 -40.09 -21.94 11.03
CA SER A 162 -39.64 -23.33 10.84
C SER A 162 -40.10 -23.96 9.52
N ARG A 163 -40.87 -23.23 8.71
CA ARG A 163 -41.44 -23.73 7.44
C ARG A 163 -41.16 -22.76 6.29
N SER A 164 -41.13 -23.33 5.09
CA SER A 164 -41.11 -22.55 3.85
C SER A 164 -42.40 -21.72 3.73
N GLY A 165 -42.28 -20.40 3.56
CA GLY A 165 -43.36 -19.42 3.52
C GLY A 165 -43.60 -18.68 4.84
N ASP A 166 -42.85 -18.98 5.90
CA ASP A 166 -42.89 -18.22 7.16
C ASP A 166 -42.18 -16.86 6.97
N ALA A 167 -42.74 -15.78 7.54
CA ALA A 167 -42.13 -14.45 7.45
C ALA A 167 -42.14 -13.75 8.81
N LEU A 168 -41.00 -13.18 9.20
CA LEU A 168 -40.86 -12.33 10.38
C LEU A 168 -40.95 -10.86 9.97
N GLN A 169 -41.88 -10.12 10.55
CA GLN A 169 -42.19 -8.73 10.18
C GLN A 169 -42.06 -7.81 11.39
N VAL A 170 -41.42 -6.66 11.20
CA VAL A 170 -41.41 -5.53 12.13
C VAL A 170 -42.35 -4.46 11.60
N ARG A 171 -43.30 -4.03 12.44
CA ARG A 171 -44.26 -2.97 12.13
C ARG A 171 -44.23 -1.88 13.19
N ASP A 172 -44.43 -0.65 12.76
CA ASP A 172 -44.47 0.50 13.69
C ASP A 172 -45.80 0.58 14.46
N SER A 173 -45.93 1.58 15.33
CA SER A 173 -47.14 1.80 16.14
C SER A 173 -48.39 2.12 15.31
N ASP A 174 -48.22 2.56 14.07
CA ASP A 174 -49.31 2.81 13.12
C ASP A 174 -49.65 1.55 12.30
N LYS A 175 -48.96 0.43 12.59
CA LYS A 175 -49.08 -0.90 11.96
C LYS A 175 -48.53 -0.95 10.53
N GLU A 176 -47.78 0.07 10.12
CA GLU A 176 -47.10 0.08 8.82
C GLU A 176 -45.92 -0.88 8.86
N LEU A 177 -45.71 -1.61 7.74
CA LEU A 177 -44.57 -2.50 7.62
C LEU A 177 -43.29 -1.66 7.57
N ARG A 178 -42.28 -2.03 8.36
CA ARG A 178 -40.98 -1.36 8.40
C ARG A 178 -39.83 -2.25 7.96
N PHE A 179 -39.94 -3.55 8.20
CA PHE A 179 -38.94 -4.53 7.80
C PHE A 179 -39.55 -5.94 7.81
N ALA A 180 -39.17 -6.81 6.87
CA ALA A 180 -39.55 -8.21 6.91
C ALA A 180 -38.48 -9.16 6.36
N VAL A 181 -38.43 -10.37 6.90
CA VAL A 181 -37.58 -11.48 6.46
C VAL A 181 -38.47 -12.68 6.16
N ASN A 182 -38.31 -13.27 4.97
CA ASN A 182 -39.13 -14.40 4.53
C ASN A 182 -38.28 -15.66 4.27
N TRP A 183 -38.78 -16.81 4.72
CA TRP A 183 -38.22 -18.14 4.51
C TRP A 183 -38.86 -18.82 3.29
N SER A 184 -38.62 -18.41 2.04
CA SER A 184 -39.04 -19.20 0.87
C SER A 184 -38.24 -18.90 -0.40
N GLY A 185 -38.01 -19.94 -1.22
CA GLY A 185 -37.58 -19.81 -2.63
C GLY A 185 -38.72 -19.50 -3.61
N GLU A 186 -39.92 -19.17 -3.13
CA GLU A 186 -40.99 -18.62 -3.96
C GLU A 186 -41.21 -17.14 -3.62
N ALA A 187 -41.35 -16.31 -4.66
CA ALA A 187 -41.57 -14.88 -4.54
C ALA A 187 -42.86 -14.58 -3.75
N PHE A 188 -42.75 -13.74 -2.73
CA PHE A 188 -43.88 -13.20 -1.98
C PHE A 188 -44.82 -12.43 -2.94
N PRO A 189 -46.15 -12.45 -2.73
CA PRO A 189 -47.07 -11.71 -3.61
C PRO A 189 -46.71 -10.22 -3.65
N GLU A 190 -46.66 -9.64 -4.86
CA GLU A 190 -46.30 -8.25 -5.22
C GLU A 190 -47.08 -7.12 -4.49
N PHE A 191 -47.92 -7.44 -3.49
CA PHE A 191 -48.86 -6.53 -2.85
C PHE A 191 -48.35 -5.81 -1.58
N LEU A 192 -47.09 -5.99 -1.16
CA LEU A 192 -46.56 -5.39 0.09
C LEU A 192 -45.40 -4.40 -0.05
N GLY A 193 -44.98 -4.04 -1.27
CA GLY A 193 -43.90 -3.07 -1.49
C GLY A 193 -42.50 -3.59 -1.14
N PRO A 194 -41.44 -2.76 -1.29
CA PRO A 194 -40.05 -3.23 -1.43
C PRO A 194 -39.31 -3.63 -0.14
N GLN A 195 -39.97 -3.62 1.02
CA GLN A 195 -39.32 -3.75 2.34
C GLN A 195 -39.08 -5.19 2.83
N VAL A 196 -38.91 -6.14 1.91
CA VAL A 196 -38.88 -7.58 2.22
C VAL A 196 -37.58 -8.21 1.74
N VAL A 197 -36.79 -8.77 2.66
CA VAL A 197 -35.61 -9.59 2.34
C VAL A 197 -36.05 -11.05 2.15
N ASN A 198 -35.83 -11.61 0.97
CA ASN A 198 -36.13 -13.01 0.66
C ASN A 198 -34.89 -13.89 0.90
N ILE A 199 -35.07 -15.01 1.62
CA ILE A 199 -34.02 -16.01 1.85
C ILE A 199 -34.40 -17.29 1.11
N GLU A 200 -33.61 -17.68 0.10
CA GLU A 200 -33.78 -18.95 -0.59
C GLU A 200 -33.26 -20.13 0.27
N LEU A 201 -34.07 -21.17 0.42
CA LEU A 201 -33.70 -22.39 1.16
C LEU A 201 -33.18 -23.45 0.18
N LEU A 202 -31.91 -23.81 0.28
CA LEU A 202 -31.37 -25.00 -0.37
C LEU A 202 -31.80 -26.25 0.45
N ASP A 203 -32.57 -27.14 -0.18
CA ASP A 203 -32.89 -28.50 0.28
C ASP A 203 -33.75 -28.67 1.56
N GLY A 204 -34.70 -27.77 1.81
CA GLY A 204 -35.84 -28.07 2.71
C GLY A 204 -35.50 -28.28 4.20
N ASN A 205 -34.29 -27.92 4.64
CA ASN A 205 -33.90 -27.85 6.04
C ASN A 205 -33.59 -26.39 6.41
N ALA A 206 -34.21 -25.89 7.48
CA ALA A 206 -33.98 -24.53 7.97
C ALA A 206 -32.51 -24.32 8.41
N PRO A 207 -31.86 -23.18 8.08
CA PRO A 207 -30.50 -22.87 8.50
C PRO A 207 -30.39 -22.68 10.03
N ASN A 208 -29.19 -22.92 10.59
CA ASN A 208 -28.94 -22.95 12.04
C ASN A 208 -28.78 -21.54 12.69
N ALA A 209 -28.54 -20.50 11.90
CA ALA A 209 -28.62 -19.07 12.25
C ALA A 209 -28.49 -18.25 10.95
N ILE A 210 -29.12 -17.08 10.86
CA ILE A 210 -29.00 -16.14 9.74
C ILE A 210 -28.55 -14.80 10.31
N SER A 211 -27.36 -14.34 9.92
CA SER A 211 -26.93 -12.95 10.10
C SER A 211 -27.27 -12.17 8.84
N LEU A 212 -28.06 -11.11 8.97
CA LEU A 212 -28.47 -10.26 7.84
C LEU A 212 -27.50 -9.10 7.63
N ILE A 213 -26.65 -8.82 8.60
CA ILE A 213 -25.63 -7.77 8.53
C ILE A 213 -24.31 -8.36 9.05
N GLY A 214 -23.50 -8.91 8.14
CA GLY A 214 -22.12 -9.32 8.42
C GLY A 214 -21.73 -10.72 7.96
N LYS A 215 -21.10 -10.81 6.78
CA LYS A 215 -19.95 -11.67 6.42
C LYS A 215 -19.70 -11.55 4.90
N VAL A 216 -18.53 -11.09 4.46
CA VAL A 216 -17.63 -11.76 3.48
C VAL A 216 -16.28 -11.02 3.49
N CYS A 217 -15.20 -11.72 3.83
CA CYS A 217 -13.87 -11.50 3.27
C CYS A 217 -13.25 -12.87 2.99
N GLU A 218 -13.76 -13.58 2.00
CA GLU A 218 -13.02 -14.58 1.23
C GLU A 218 -13.44 -14.46 -0.24
N GLU A 219 -12.50 -14.70 -1.13
CA GLU A 219 -12.64 -14.55 -2.58
C GLU A 219 -13.91 -15.21 -3.14
N GLY A 220 -14.74 -14.43 -3.82
CA GLY A 220 -15.56 -14.89 -4.94
C GLY A 220 -16.51 -16.06 -4.73
N ARG A 221 -17.22 -16.16 -3.59
CA ARG A 221 -18.40 -17.03 -3.45
C ARG A 221 -19.53 -16.35 -2.68
N ASP A 222 -20.73 -16.40 -3.28
CA ASP A 222 -22.02 -16.06 -2.66
C ASP A 222 -22.21 -16.76 -1.31
N ALA A 223 -23.10 -16.24 -0.46
CA ALA A 223 -23.46 -16.74 0.86
C ALA A 223 -23.51 -18.29 0.94
N GLU A 224 -22.37 -18.91 1.29
CA GLU A 224 -22.26 -20.35 1.46
C GLU A 224 -22.30 -20.72 2.94
N TYR A 225 -23.23 -21.65 3.20
CA TYR A 225 -23.33 -22.57 4.32
C TYR A 225 -21.97 -22.92 4.96
N GLU A 226 -21.81 -22.58 6.25
CA GLU A 226 -20.88 -23.29 7.12
C GLU A 226 -21.65 -24.04 8.21
N GLY A 227 -21.64 -25.36 8.11
CA GLY A 227 -21.99 -26.25 9.20
C GLY A 227 -20.90 -26.25 10.27
N ALA A 228 -20.86 -25.23 11.15
CA ALA A 228 -20.05 -25.26 12.36
C ALA A 228 -20.62 -24.35 13.46
N PHE A 229 -21.31 -24.98 14.40
CA PHE A 229 -21.45 -24.64 15.82
C PHE A 229 -21.34 -23.17 16.30
N TRP A 230 -22.48 -22.69 16.83
CA TRP A 230 -22.73 -21.51 17.69
C TRP A 230 -22.92 -20.18 16.95
N GLY A 231 -24.18 -19.78 16.74
CA GLY A 231 -24.51 -18.36 16.61
C GLY A 231 -24.04 -17.60 17.86
N SER A 232 -23.70 -16.33 17.72
CA SER A 232 -23.04 -15.52 18.75
C SER A 232 -23.95 -14.42 19.30
N PRO A 233 -25.06 -14.78 19.98
CA PRO A 233 -26.05 -13.80 20.42
C PRO A 233 -25.43 -12.75 21.35
N GLY A 234 -25.59 -11.47 21.01
CA GLY A 234 -25.13 -10.34 21.81
C GLY A 234 -23.63 -10.04 21.76
N ILE A 235 -22.90 -10.47 20.72
CA ILE A 235 -21.53 -9.99 20.40
C ILE A 235 -21.62 -8.75 19.49
N GLU A 236 -20.75 -7.74 19.71
CA GLU A 236 -20.69 -6.57 18.84
C GLU A 236 -20.42 -6.93 17.37
N ASN A 237 -21.15 -6.27 16.50
CA ASN A 237 -21.14 -6.43 15.06
C ASN A 237 -20.01 -5.57 14.43
N SER A 238 -19.41 -5.99 13.30
CA SER A 238 -18.18 -5.44 12.69
C SER A 238 -18.14 -3.91 12.47
N MET A 239 -16.95 -3.35 12.17
CA MET A 239 -16.66 -1.92 11.88
C MET A 239 -17.63 -1.24 10.87
N GLU A 240 -18.24 -2.00 9.96
CA GLU A 240 -19.23 -1.50 8.98
C GLU A 240 -20.61 -1.21 9.59
N ASN A 241 -20.98 -1.86 10.70
CA ASN A 241 -22.23 -1.56 11.43
C ASN A 241 -22.17 -0.17 12.07
N GLY A 242 -21.02 0.18 12.64
CA GLY A 242 -20.75 1.55 13.10
C GLY A 242 -20.85 2.56 11.95
N LEU A 243 -20.42 2.19 10.75
CA LEU A 243 -20.49 3.03 9.55
C LEU A 243 -21.91 3.17 8.99
N TYR A 244 -22.73 2.13 9.07
CA TYR A 244 -24.14 2.15 8.68
C TYR A 244 -24.99 3.00 9.65
N ILE A 245 -24.81 2.79 10.97
CA ILE A 245 -25.43 3.62 12.02
C ILE A 245 -25.01 5.09 11.85
N TYR A 246 -23.76 5.34 11.47
CA TYR A 246 -23.24 6.69 11.16
C TYR A 246 -23.78 7.30 9.85
N ARG A 247 -24.32 6.52 8.91
CA ARG A 247 -24.93 7.03 7.66
C ARG A 247 -26.43 7.26 7.80
N ALA A 248 -27.13 6.34 8.47
CA ALA A 248 -28.54 6.47 8.80
C ALA A 248 -28.79 7.67 9.76
N SER A 249 -27.85 7.92 10.67
CA SER A 249 -27.85 9.05 11.61
C SER A 249 -27.87 10.44 10.96
N LEU A 250 -27.29 10.54 9.75
CA LEU A 250 -27.16 11.79 9.00
C LEU A 250 -28.34 12.06 8.05
N GLY A 251 -29.34 11.16 7.98
CA GLY A 251 -30.54 11.34 7.15
C GLY A 251 -30.29 11.30 5.64
N GLN A 252 -29.25 10.57 5.20
CA GLN A 252 -28.86 10.46 3.79
C GLN A 252 -29.19 9.08 3.20
N GLU A 253 -30.47 8.73 3.05
CA GLU A 253 -30.86 7.62 2.17
C GLU A 253 -31.80 8.10 1.05
N GLY A 254 -31.38 7.80 -0.17
CA GLY A 254 -31.84 8.40 -1.43
C GLY A 254 -30.68 9.11 -2.10
N ALA A 255 -29.69 8.35 -2.58
CA ALA A 255 -28.62 8.93 -3.40
C ALA A 255 -29.28 9.72 -4.54
N THR A 256 -29.01 11.03 -4.58
CA THR A 256 -29.38 11.88 -5.71
C THR A 256 -28.85 11.18 -6.95
N LEU A 257 -29.70 10.94 -7.97
CA LEU A 257 -29.24 10.40 -9.26
C LEU A 257 -28.01 11.22 -9.66
N SER A 258 -26.88 10.54 -9.76
CA SER A 258 -25.61 11.09 -10.20
C SER A 258 -25.10 10.19 -11.29
N ILE A 259 -24.60 10.80 -12.35
CA ILE A 259 -24.02 10.09 -13.46
C ILE A 259 -22.67 10.70 -13.81
N SER A 260 -21.72 9.86 -14.19
CA SER A 260 -20.51 10.29 -14.88
C SER A 260 -20.40 9.55 -16.21
N CYS A 261 -19.84 10.24 -17.19
CA CYS A 261 -19.60 9.72 -18.53
C CYS A 261 -18.09 9.71 -18.74
N GLU A 262 -17.52 8.56 -19.04
CA GLU A 262 -16.10 8.41 -19.32
C GLU A 262 -15.91 7.57 -20.58
N GLU A 263 -14.90 7.90 -21.37
CA GLU A 263 -14.51 7.05 -22.48
C GLU A 263 -13.99 5.72 -21.94
N TYR A 264 -14.60 4.61 -22.37
CA TYR A 264 -14.09 3.28 -22.04
C TYR A 264 -13.05 2.81 -23.05
N SER A 265 -13.29 3.08 -24.34
CA SER A 265 -12.36 2.74 -25.42
C SER A 265 -12.45 3.76 -26.56
N PRO A 266 -11.30 4.23 -27.09
CA PRO A 266 -11.26 5.18 -28.19
C PRO A 266 -11.68 4.53 -29.51
N ALA A 267 -11.99 5.36 -30.51
CA ALA A 267 -12.29 4.91 -31.86
C ALA A 267 -11.01 4.92 -32.70
N SER A 268 -10.65 3.80 -33.34
CA SER A 268 -9.56 3.74 -34.33
C SER A 268 -10.06 3.84 -35.78
N ASN A 269 -11.37 3.75 -35.97
CA ASN A 269 -12.07 3.97 -37.23
C ASN A 269 -13.54 4.38 -36.96
N THR A 270 -14.36 4.47 -38.00
CA THR A 270 -15.78 4.83 -37.84
C THR A 270 -16.57 3.70 -37.16
N GLY A 271 -16.87 3.88 -35.87
CA GLY A 271 -17.87 3.09 -35.16
C GLY A 271 -17.37 1.94 -34.31
N ASN A 272 -16.18 2.02 -33.70
CA ASN A 272 -15.68 1.01 -32.75
C ASN A 272 -15.39 1.53 -31.33
N GLY A 273 -15.63 2.80 -31.04
CA GLY A 273 -15.47 3.38 -29.70
C GLY A 273 -16.56 2.93 -28.72
N VAL A 274 -16.27 3.06 -27.43
CA VAL A 274 -17.19 2.69 -26.34
C VAL A 274 -17.21 3.78 -25.27
N LEU A 275 -18.41 4.24 -24.91
CA LEU A 275 -18.63 5.17 -23.80
C LEU A 275 -19.15 4.40 -22.57
N GLN A 276 -18.53 4.61 -21.42
CA GLN A 276 -19.00 4.11 -20.13
C GLN A 276 -19.78 5.21 -19.40
N VAL A 277 -20.96 4.85 -18.90
CA VAL A 277 -21.81 5.70 -18.08
C VAL A 277 -21.93 5.03 -16.71
N LEU A 278 -21.36 5.65 -15.68
CA LEU A 278 -21.56 5.20 -14.30
C LEU A 278 -22.84 5.85 -13.77
N ILE A 279 -23.85 5.04 -13.50
CA ILE A 279 -25.11 5.46 -12.91
C ILE A 279 -25.05 5.15 -11.42
N GLN A 280 -25.25 6.15 -10.56
CA GLN A 280 -25.30 5.98 -9.10
C GLN A 280 -26.54 6.66 -8.54
N GLY A 281 -27.27 5.97 -7.67
CA GLY A 281 -28.51 6.50 -7.11
C GLY A 281 -29.63 6.59 -8.14
N GLY A 282 -30.70 7.33 -7.80
CA GLY A 282 -31.96 7.24 -8.55
C GLY A 282 -32.65 5.86 -8.42
N LEU A 283 -33.77 5.65 -9.11
CA LEU A 283 -34.49 4.37 -9.14
C LEU A 283 -34.44 3.72 -10.54
N PRO A 284 -34.03 2.44 -10.68
CA PRO A 284 -34.22 1.70 -11.91
C PRO A 284 -35.72 1.42 -12.18
N PRO A 285 -36.12 1.04 -13.41
CA PRO A 285 -35.28 1.05 -14.61
C PRO A 285 -34.95 2.49 -15.03
N TYR A 286 -33.71 2.70 -15.48
CA TYR A 286 -33.24 3.95 -16.04
C TYR A 286 -33.45 3.96 -17.55
N THR A 287 -33.79 5.11 -18.12
CA THR A 287 -33.73 5.38 -19.56
C THR A 287 -32.45 6.16 -19.84
N VAL A 288 -31.51 5.55 -20.56
CA VAL A 288 -30.24 6.17 -20.97
C VAL A 288 -30.39 6.59 -22.43
N GLU A 289 -30.50 7.89 -22.68
CA GLU A 289 -30.53 8.47 -24.03
C GLU A 289 -29.20 9.17 -24.30
N TRP A 290 -28.66 9.06 -25.52
CA TRP A 290 -27.44 9.76 -25.90
C TRP A 290 -27.55 10.41 -27.26
N ASN A 291 -26.90 11.56 -27.40
CA ASN A 291 -26.75 12.28 -28.65
C ASN A 291 -25.26 12.48 -28.99
N GLY A 292 -24.88 12.08 -30.20
CA GLY A 292 -23.51 12.18 -30.70
C GLY A 292 -23.45 12.47 -32.20
N PRO A 293 -22.23 12.54 -32.77
CA PRO A 293 -22.02 12.85 -34.19
C PRO A 293 -22.50 11.73 -35.14
N ASP A 294 -22.66 12.07 -36.42
CA ASP A 294 -22.89 11.14 -37.54
C ASP A 294 -23.98 10.07 -37.34
N LEU A 295 -25.12 10.48 -36.77
CA LEU A 295 -26.29 9.62 -36.47
C LEU A 295 -26.05 8.59 -35.35
N SER A 296 -25.00 8.74 -34.55
CA SER A 296 -24.67 7.85 -33.41
C SER A 296 -25.52 8.11 -32.16
N SER A 297 -26.72 8.69 -32.31
CA SER A 297 -27.69 8.91 -31.21
C SER A 297 -28.54 7.66 -30.99
N GLY A 298 -28.90 7.38 -29.74
CA GLY A 298 -29.72 6.24 -29.37
C GLY A 298 -30.32 6.34 -27.98
N TYR A 299 -31.08 5.32 -27.60
CA TYR A 299 -31.58 5.15 -26.24
C TYR A 299 -31.68 3.69 -25.88
N GLU A 300 -31.43 3.36 -24.61
CA GLU A 300 -31.56 2.02 -24.05
C GLU A 300 -32.02 2.08 -22.58
N SER A 301 -32.57 0.97 -22.08
CA SER A 301 -33.01 0.84 -20.68
C SER A 301 -31.97 0.08 -19.84
N ALA A 302 -31.58 0.62 -18.69
CA ALA A 302 -30.75 -0.06 -17.72
C ALA A 302 -31.60 -0.47 -16.49
N ASN A 303 -31.53 -1.72 -16.07
CA ASN A 303 -32.36 -2.25 -14.98
C ASN A 303 -31.69 -2.21 -13.60
N THR A 304 -30.44 -1.79 -13.54
CA THR A 304 -29.63 -1.70 -12.33
C THR A 304 -28.78 -0.43 -12.40
N GLU A 305 -28.40 0.12 -11.25
CA GLU A 305 -27.32 1.11 -11.18
C GLU A 305 -25.97 0.45 -11.46
N GLY A 306 -24.92 1.24 -11.64
CA GLY A 306 -23.58 0.79 -12.02
C GLY A 306 -23.21 1.19 -13.44
N TYR A 307 -22.26 0.46 -14.03
CA TYR A 307 -21.70 0.78 -15.34
C TYR A 307 -22.62 0.34 -16.49
N PHE A 308 -22.94 1.28 -17.37
CA PHE A 308 -23.63 1.06 -18.62
C PHE A 308 -22.70 1.42 -19.80
N PHE A 309 -22.60 0.54 -20.81
CA PHE A 309 -21.66 0.72 -21.92
C PHE A 309 -22.40 0.96 -23.23
N ILE A 310 -22.19 2.14 -23.83
CA ILE A 310 -22.69 2.48 -25.16
C ILE A 310 -21.59 2.13 -26.17
N GLN A 311 -21.87 1.20 -27.07
CA GLN A 311 -20.88 0.63 -27.99
C GLN A 311 -21.06 1.14 -29.44
N ASN A 312 -20.07 0.86 -30.28
CA ASN A 312 -20.03 1.17 -31.72
C ASN A 312 -20.11 2.67 -32.02
N LEU A 313 -19.48 3.48 -31.17
CA LEU A 313 -19.47 4.92 -31.29
C LEU A 313 -18.34 5.39 -32.22
N SER A 314 -18.66 6.37 -33.06
CA SER A 314 -17.62 7.11 -33.80
C SER A 314 -17.00 8.16 -32.89
N GLU A 315 -15.79 8.63 -33.23
CA GLU A 315 -15.12 9.72 -32.51
C GLU A 315 -15.99 10.99 -32.43
N GLY A 316 -15.83 11.75 -31.35
CA GLY A 316 -16.48 13.03 -31.11
C GLY A 316 -17.28 13.11 -29.80
N LYS A 317 -17.99 14.22 -29.63
CA LYS A 317 -18.69 14.58 -28.37
C LYS A 317 -20.03 13.87 -28.24
N TYR A 318 -20.24 13.20 -27.11
CA TYR A 318 -21.51 12.61 -26.73
C TYR A 318 -22.11 13.34 -25.53
N SER A 319 -23.42 13.56 -25.57
CA SER A 319 -24.22 14.01 -24.44
C SER A 319 -25.18 12.88 -24.06
N VAL A 320 -25.11 12.42 -22.82
CA VAL A 320 -25.94 11.34 -22.29
C VAL A 320 -26.90 11.93 -21.26
N MET A 321 -28.17 11.55 -21.35
CA MET A 321 -29.21 11.85 -20.39
C MET A 321 -29.71 10.53 -19.79
N VAL A 322 -29.66 10.42 -18.47
CA VAL A 322 -30.20 9.28 -17.72
C VAL A 322 -31.41 9.75 -16.96
N THR A 323 -32.54 9.07 -17.18
CA THR A 323 -33.82 9.33 -16.51
C THR A 323 -34.15 8.13 -15.63
N ASP A 324 -34.32 8.34 -14.33
CA ASP A 324 -34.77 7.28 -13.41
C ASP A 324 -36.27 7.01 -13.57
N SER A 325 -36.77 5.93 -12.96
CA SER A 325 -38.17 5.52 -13.07
C SER A 325 -39.17 6.47 -12.41
N ARG A 326 -38.69 7.45 -11.61
CA ARG A 326 -39.50 8.56 -11.05
C ARG A 326 -39.49 9.82 -11.91
N GLY A 327 -38.75 9.80 -13.02
CA GLY A 327 -38.59 10.95 -13.91
C GLY A 327 -37.53 11.95 -13.46
N CYS A 328 -36.60 11.57 -12.57
CA CYS A 328 -35.42 12.38 -12.28
C CYS A 328 -34.40 12.24 -13.41
N GLU A 329 -34.02 13.37 -14.02
CA GLU A 329 -33.08 13.42 -15.13
C GLU A 329 -31.71 13.96 -14.69
N LYS A 330 -30.65 13.33 -15.18
CA LYS A 330 -29.29 13.89 -15.15
C LYS A 330 -28.64 13.77 -16.52
N ALA A 331 -27.77 14.73 -16.81
CA ALA A 331 -26.96 14.71 -18.02
C ALA A 331 -25.47 14.70 -17.68
N CYS A 332 -24.70 13.92 -18.45
CA CYS A 332 -23.26 14.01 -18.52
C CYS A 332 -22.83 14.08 -19.98
N SER A 333 -21.61 14.52 -20.22
CA SER A 333 -21.02 14.51 -21.55
C SER A 333 -19.59 13.99 -21.48
N SER A 334 -19.15 13.38 -22.55
CA SER A 334 -17.78 12.90 -22.71
C SER A 334 -17.43 12.81 -24.20
N PHE A 335 -16.17 12.55 -24.49
CA PHE A 335 -15.65 12.45 -25.86
C PHE A 335 -15.17 11.02 -26.11
N ILE A 336 -15.50 10.50 -27.29
CA ILE A 336 -14.77 9.38 -27.87
C ILE A 336 -13.62 9.96 -28.69
N SER A 337 -12.40 9.69 -28.26
CA SER A 337 -11.16 10.13 -28.89
C SER A 337 -10.79 9.27 -30.09
N HIS A 338 -10.03 9.85 -31.01
CA HIS A 338 -9.42 9.13 -32.12
C HIS A 338 -8.13 8.43 -31.66
N LEU A 339 -7.95 7.13 -31.94
CA LEU A 339 -6.72 6.40 -31.65
C LEU A 339 -5.87 6.19 -32.92
N THR A 340 -4.64 6.70 -32.88
CA THR A 340 -3.58 6.42 -33.85
C THR A 340 -2.46 5.60 -33.19
N THR A 341 -2.03 4.51 -33.82
CA THR A 341 -0.90 3.69 -33.34
C THR A 341 0.33 3.90 -34.23
N ILE A 342 1.48 4.17 -33.62
CA ILE A 342 2.78 4.39 -34.27
C ILE A 342 3.81 3.47 -33.62
N HIS A 343 4.68 2.84 -34.41
CA HIS A 343 5.77 2.01 -33.88
C HIS A 343 7.10 2.75 -34.02
N ILE A 344 7.92 2.78 -32.97
CA ILE A 344 9.29 3.32 -33.00
C ILE A 344 10.27 2.40 -32.28
N CYS A 345 11.56 2.69 -32.40
CA CYS A 345 12.59 2.04 -31.60
C CYS A 345 12.81 2.79 -30.28
N SER A 346 13.27 2.08 -29.25
CA SER A 346 13.54 2.71 -27.95
C SER A 346 14.54 3.87 -28.07
N GLY A 347 14.15 5.04 -27.59
CA GLY A 347 14.94 6.28 -27.64
C GLY A 347 14.86 7.07 -28.95
N GLU A 348 14.11 6.62 -29.96
CA GLU A 348 13.88 7.41 -31.17
C GLU A 348 12.92 8.58 -30.92
N CYS A 349 13.19 9.70 -31.60
CA CYS A 349 12.34 10.89 -31.51
C CYS A 349 11.42 11.01 -32.74
N LEU A 350 10.13 11.27 -32.53
CA LEU A 350 9.16 11.57 -33.60
C LEU A 350 8.36 12.83 -33.30
N THR A 351 7.84 13.49 -34.34
CA THR A 351 6.93 14.63 -34.18
C THR A 351 5.49 14.16 -34.22
N ILE A 352 4.76 14.37 -33.13
CA ILE A 352 3.33 14.08 -32.98
C ILE A 352 2.49 15.36 -33.06
N GLY A 353 1.22 15.24 -33.48
CA GLY A 353 0.26 16.35 -33.57
C GLY A 353 0.13 16.96 -34.98
N GLU A 354 -0.46 18.16 -35.07
CA GLU A 354 -0.80 18.82 -36.33
C GLU A 354 0.25 19.87 -36.75
N GLU A 355 0.71 19.78 -38.01
CA GLU A 355 1.74 20.68 -38.57
C GLU A 355 1.30 22.16 -38.67
N ASN A 356 -0.02 22.45 -38.69
CA ASN A 356 -0.55 23.81 -38.81
C ASN A 356 -1.39 24.17 -37.58
N SER A 357 -0.92 25.11 -36.77
CA SER A 357 -1.71 25.62 -35.64
C SER A 357 -2.82 26.54 -36.12
N ASN A 358 -4.06 26.25 -35.71
CA ASN A 358 -5.16 27.21 -35.79
C ASN A 358 -5.10 28.17 -34.59
N GLU A 359 -5.03 29.49 -34.86
CA GLU A 359 -4.97 30.55 -33.83
C GLU A 359 -6.25 30.64 -32.98
N GLU A 360 -7.35 30.03 -33.44
CA GLU A 360 -8.64 29.95 -32.77
C GLU A 360 -8.71 28.82 -31.72
N TYR A 361 -7.71 27.94 -31.64
CA TYR A 361 -7.70 26.80 -30.71
C TYR A 361 -6.54 26.85 -29.70
N CYS A 362 -6.76 26.18 -28.57
CA CYS A 362 -5.78 25.86 -27.54
C CYS A 362 -5.49 24.35 -27.59
N TYR A 363 -4.23 23.97 -27.48
CA TYR A 363 -3.78 22.57 -27.50
C TYR A 363 -3.25 22.22 -26.11
N PHE A 364 -3.49 20.99 -25.65
CA PHE A 364 -3.03 20.49 -24.36
C PHE A 364 -2.60 19.03 -24.47
N TRP A 365 -1.37 18.72 -24.03
CA TRP A 365 -0.80 17.37 -24.10
C TRP A 365 -0.73 16.70 -22.73
N THR A 366 -1.09 15.41 -22.67
CA THR A 366 -0.95 14.54 -21.49
C THR A 366 -0.26 13.23 -21.91
N PRO A 367 0.77 12.72 -21.19
CA PRO A 367 1.46 13.35 -20.05
C PRO A 367 2.09 14.70 -20.40
N LYS A 368 2.36 15.53 -19.39
CA LYS A 368 2.91 16.87 -19.59
C LYS A 368 4.30 16.76 -20.23
N LEU A 369 4.47 17.38 -21.39
CA LEU A 369 5.73 17.42 -22.13
C LEU A 369 6.56 18.65 -21.72
N GLU A 370 7.80 18.45 -21.28
CA GLU A 370 8.82 19.48 -21.07
C GLU A 370 9.82 19.44 -22.26
N PRO A 371 10.38 20.56 -22.77
CA PRO A 371 10.68 21.80 -22.03
C PRO A 371 9.99 23.08 -22.55
N VAL A 372 8.96 23.00 -23.40
CA VAL A 372 8.37 24.19 -24.04
C VAL A 372 6.85 24.08 -24.17
N ASN A 373 6.14 25.09 -23.64
CA ASN A 373 4.73 25.43 -23.88
C ASN A 373 3.83 24.29 -24.39
N ASN A 374 2.98 23.79 -23.51
CA ASN A 374 1.91 22.84 -23.80
C ASN A 374 0.88 23.30 -24.84
N THR A 375 1.04 24.49 -25.45
CA THR A 375 0.09 25.14 -26.35
C THR A 375 0.39 24.97 -27.85
N SER A 376 1.44 24.24 -28.22
CA SER A 376 1.73 23.94 -29.64
C SER A 376 0.86 22.80 -30.17
N SER A 377 0.42 22.91 -31.43
CA SER A 377 -0.36 21.88 -32.13
C SER A 377 0.47 20.63 -32.46
N SER A 378 1.79 20.74 -32.50
CA SER A 378 2.73 19.62 -32.69
C SER A 378 3.86 19.62 -31.66
N GLN A 379 4.36 18.44 -31.30
CA GLN A 379 5.44 18.23 -30.32
C GLN A 379 6.42 17.16 -30.80
N GLN A 380 7.70 17.29 -30.44
CA GLN A 380 8.69 16.22 -30.62
C GLN A 380 8.79 15.41 -29.33
N VAL A 381 8.66 14.09 -29.43
CA VAL A 381 8.70 13.16 -28.31
C VAL A 381 9.69 12.04 -28.58
N CYS A 382 10.34 11.52 -27.54
CA CYS A 382 11.35 10.45 -27.64
C CYS A 382 11.13 9.35 -26.58
N PRO A 383 10.06 8.55 -26.68
CA PRO A 383 9.77 7.56 -25.65
C PRO A 383 10.69 6.33 -25.72
N GLU A 384 10.99 5.76 -24.56
CA GLU A 384 11.83 4.56 -24.39
C GLU A 384 11.01 3.30 -24.08
N GLU A 385 9.73 3.46 -23.76
CA GLU A 385 8.75 2.41 -23.49
C GLU A 385 7.41 2.77 -24.15
N ASP A 386 6.54 1.78 -24.30
CA ASP A 386 5.19 1.98 -24.80
C ASP A 386 4.48 3.12 -24.05
N ILE A 387 4.03 4.13 -24.78
CA ILE A 387 3.40 5.31 -24.19
C ILE A 387 2.23 5.79 -25.03
N THR A 388 1.19 6.32 -24.38
CA THR A 388 0.09 6.98 -25.08
C THR A 388 0.10 8.47 -24.75
N TYR A 389 0.23 9.30 -25.79
CA TYR A 389 0.06 10.74 -25.71
C TYR A 389 -1.39 11.11 -26.04
N THR A 390 -1.98 11.98 -25.23
CA THR A 390 -3.33 12.52 -25.45
C THR A 390 -3.22 14.01 -25.76
N LEU A 391 -3.67 14.42 -26.95
CA LEU A 391 -3.84 15.81 -27.37
C LEU A 391 -5.30 16.21 -27.20
N THR A 392 -5.56 17.19 -26.34
CA THR A 392 -6.88 17.84 -26.18
C THR A 392 -6.86 19.19 -26.89
N ILE A 393 -7.81 19.40 -27.81
CA ILE A 393 -7.97 20.64 -28.58
C ILE A 393 -9.22 21.35 -28.05
N THR A 394 -9.08 22.62 -27.67
CA THR A 394 -10.14 23.45 -27.08
C THR A 394 -10.36 24.72 -27.89
N ASP A 395 -11.61 25.14 -28.08
CA ASP A 395 -11.94 26.44 -28.65
C ASP A 395 -11.48 27.58 -27.74
N LYS A 396 -10.72 28.54 -28.27
CA LYS A 396 -10.14 29.63 -27.48
C LYS A 396 -11.15 30.68 -27.03
N ALA A 397 -12.25 30.85 -27.77
CA ALA A 397 -13.30 31.82 -27.45
C ALA A 397 -14.32 31.23 -26.46
N GLU A 398 -14.68 29.97 -26.62
CA GLU A 398 -15.72 29.31 -25.83
C GLU A 398 -15.16 28.45 -24.67
N GLY A 399 -13.89 28.03 -24.75
CA GLY A 399 -13.26 27.16 -23.77
C GLY A 399 -13.77 25.71 -23.83
N GLU A 400 -14.53 25.34 -24.86
CA GLU A 400 -15.06 23.99 -25.05
C GLU A 400 -14.06 23.08 -25.76
N ILE A 401 -13.97 21.82 -25.32
CA ILE A 401 -13.22 20.79 -26.04
C ILE A 401 -13.86 20.60 -27.43
N VAL A 402 -13.04 20.66 -28.47
CA VAL A 402 -13.40 20.41 -29.86
C VAL A 402 -13.12 18.96 -30.21
N GLU A 403 -11.94 18.46 -29.82
CA GLU A 403 -11.43 17.15 -30.20
C GLU A 403 -10.45 16.60 -29.16
N ILE A 404 -10.38 15.27 -29.06
CA ILE A 404 -9.35 14.54 -28.32
C ILE A 404 -8.71 13.50 -29.25
N GLN A 405 -7.39 13.56 -29.40
CA GLN A 405 -6.60 12.58 -30.15
C GLN A 405 -5.71 11.79 -29.18
N LYS A 406 -5.73 10.47 -29.27
CA LYS A 406 -4.82 9.55 -28.58
C LYS A 406 -3.84 8.97 -29.58
N ILE A 407 -2.55 9.13 -29.29
CA ILE A 407 -1.44 8.63 -30.08
C ILE A 407 -0.71 7.61 -29.22
N GLN A 408 -0.94 6.33 -29.53
CA GLN A 408 -0.24 5.23 -28.90
C GLN A 408 1.07 4.99 -29.66
N ILE A 409 2.18 5.12 -28.95
CA ILE A 409 3.50 4.76 -29.44
C ILE A 409 3.86 3.42 -28.82
N GLU A 410 4.03 2.42 -29.67
CA GLU A 410 4.58 1.12 -29.31
C GLU A 410 6.08 1.14 -29.60
N VAL A 411 6.87 0.94 -28.55
CA VAL A 411 8.32 0.97 -28.59
C VAL A 411 8.83 -0.46 -28.67
N ASP A 412 9.44 -0.81 -29.81
CA ASP A 412 10.08 -2.10 -30.00
C ASP A 412 11.37 -2.15 -29.12
N ASN A 413 11.21 -2.66 -27.88
CA ASN A 413 12.28 -2.78 -26.88
C ASN A 413 13.24 -3.96 -27.14
N THR A 414 12.84 -4.89 -28.01
CA THR A 414 13.50 -6.19 -28.15
C THR A 414 14.13 -6.38 -29.52
N ILE A 415 15.24 -5.69 -29.74
CA ILE A 415 16.28 -6.24 -30.62
C ILE A 415 17.25 -6.95 -29.70
N ALA A 416 17.10 -8.27 -29.59
CA ALA A 416 18.09 -9.11 -28.95
C ALA A 416 19.01 -9.65 -30.05
N THR A 417 20.29 -9.31 -29.97
CA THR A 417 21.31 -10.12 -30.63
C THR A 417 21.55 -11.34 -29.77
N THR A 418 21.38 -12.56 -30.29
CA THR A 418 21.75 -13.78 -29.56
C THR A 418 23.09 -14.32 -30.07
N PRO A 419 24.06 -14.62 -29.18
CA PRO A 419 24.03 -14.35 -27.73
C PRO A 419 24.20 -12.86 -27.40
N SER A 420 23.73 -12.44 -26.21
CA SER A 420 23.76 -11.03 -25.78
C SER A 420 25.15 -10.53 -25.35
N SER A 421 25.98 -11.44 -24.82
CA SER A 421 27.38 -11.19 -24.44
C SER A 421 28.27 -12.29 -25.01
N PRO A 422 28.59 -12.27 -26.32
CA PRO A 422 29.48 -13.25 -26.95
C PRO A 422 30.94 -13.09 -26.49
N ILE A 423 31.61 -14.19 -26.17
CA ILE A 423 33.05 -14.22 -25.87
C ILE A 423 33.81 -15.19 -26.79
N ILE A 424 34.94 -14.73 -27.34
CA ILE A 424 35.86 -15.54 -28.15
C ILE A 424 36.93 -16.12 -27.22
N CYS A 425 37.11 -17.43 -27.26
CA CYS A 425 38.01 -18.17 -26.38
C CYS A 425 39.31 -18.58 -27.06
N GLU A 426 39.23 -19.00 -28.31
CA GLU A 426 40.37 -19.30 -29.16
C GLU A 426 40.31 -18.47 -30.45
N SER A 427 41.47 -18.22 -31.08
CA SER A 427 41.51 -17.49 -32.37
C SER A 427 40.79 -18.21 -33.52
N SER A 428 40.41 -19.47 -33.33
CA SER A 428 39.64 -20.26 -34.30
C SER A 428 38.13 -20.22 -34.08
N ASP A 429 37.63 -19.64 -33.00
CA ASP A 429 36.21 -19.66 -32.68
C ASP A 429 35.38 -18.90 -33.72
N ILE A 430 34.16 -19.36 -33.92
CA ILE A 430 33.16 -18.73 -34.78
C ILE A 430 31.90 -18.56 -33.95
N ILE A 431 31.54 -17.30 -33.70
CA ILE A 431 30.33 -16.94 -32.98
C ILE A 431 29.24 -16.59 -33.98
N GLN A 432 28.04 -17.13 -33.76
CA GLN A 432 26.85 -16.74 -34.51
C GLN A 432 26.15 -15.58 -33.78
N LEU A 433 25.94 -14.46 -34.47
CA LEU A 433 25.10 -13.36 -34.01
C LEU A 433 23.80 -13.35 -34.81
N ASP A 434 22.66 -13.39 -34.13
CA ASP A 434 21.32 -13.37 -34.74
C ASP A 434 20.54 -12.15 -34.24
N ALA A 435 20.07 -11.28 -35.14
CA ALA A 435 19.33 -10.05 -34.83
C ALA A 435 17.82 -10.26 -34.59
N GLY A 436 17.33 -11.51 -34.57
CA GLY A 436 15.92 -11.85 -34.39
C GLY A 436 15.11 -11.78 -35.68
N GLU A 437 14.03 -12.56 -35.73
CA GLU A 437 13.12 -12.63 -36.89
C GLU A 437 12.00 -11.57 -36.83
N GLY A 438 11.29 -11.35 -37.94
CA GLY A 438 10.09 -10.48 -37.98
C GLY A 438 10.30 -9.05 -38.50
N TYR A 439 11.49 -8.74 -39.02
CA TYR A 439 11.83 -7.43 -39.59
C TYR A 439 11.83 -7.45 -41.13
N ASP A 440 11.56 -6.30 -41.75
CA ASP A 440 11.51 -6.12 -43.21
C ASP A 440 12.91 -6.14 -43.84
N SER A 441 13.95 -5.69 -43.14
CA SER A 441 15.35 -5.74 -43.62
C SER A 441 16.38 -5.70 -42.48
N TYR A 442 17.62 -6.09 -42.78
CA TYR A 442 18.77 -6.11 -41.88
C TYR A 442 20.00 -5.49 -42.58
N SER A 443 20.85 -4.78 -41.82
CA SER A 443 22.07 -4.16 -42.31
C SER A 443 23.12 -4.09 -41.21
N TRP A 444 24.12 -4.97 -41.28
CA TRP A 444 25.22 -5.03 -40.32
C TRP A 444 26.37 -4.08 -40.69
N ASN A 445 27.12 -3.60 -39.70
CA ASN A 445 28.38 -2.85 -39.92
C ASN A 445 29.47 -3.69 -40.64
N THR A 446 29.30 -5.02 -40.70
CA THR A 446 30.09 -5.94 -41.53
C THR A 446 29.74 -5.88 -43.03
N GLY A 447 28.66 -5.17 -43.39
CA GLY A 447 28.11 -5.10 -44.74
C GLY A 447 27.12 -6.22 -45.10
N SER A 448 26.78 -7.10 -44.14
CA SER A 448 25.80 -8.17 -44.35
C SER A 448 24.36 -7.64 -44.31
N GLY A 449 23.51 -8.15 -45.21
CA GLY A 449 22.05 -7.89 -45.20
C GLY A 449 21.21 -9.03 -44.62
N SER A 450 21.85 -10.01 -43.98
CA SER A 450 21.20 -11.20 -43.42
C SER A 450 20.79 -10.98 -41.97
N GLN A 451 19.74 -11.68 -41.52
CA GLN A 451 19.37 -11.76 -40.10
C GLN A 451 20.53 -12.24 -39.21
N VAL A 452 21.32 -13.19 -39.72
CA VAL A 452 22.41 -13.85 -38.99
C VAL A 452 23.78 -13.54 -39.63
N ILE A 453 24.79 -13.29 -38.79
CA ILE A 453 26.21 -13.23 -39.18
C ILE A 453 27.08 -14.17 -38.34
N TYR A 454 28.25 -14.52 -38.88
CA TYR A 454 29.26 -15.30 -38.18
C TYR A 454 30.55 -14.48 -38.03
N VAL A 455 31.06 -14.36 -36.80
CA VAL A 455 32.18 -13.48 -36.46
C VAL A 455 33.29 -14.26 -35.76
N GLN A 456 34.54 -13.86 -35.99
CA GLN A 456 35.74 -14.48 -35.40
C GLN A 456 36.69 -13.45 -34.78
N THR A 457 36.33 -12.17 -34.85
CA THR A 457 37.13 -11.06 -34.33
C THR A 457 36.36 -10.38 -33.22
N PRO A 458 36.99 -10.13 -32.05
CA PRO A 458 36.37 -9.34 -31.00
C PRO A 458 36.13 -7.91 -31.48
N GLY A 459 35.18 -7.24 -30.85
CA GLY A 459 34.84 -5.84 -31.11
C GLY A 459 33.35 -5.58 -31.28
N HIS A 460 33.05 -4.35 -31.65
CA HIS A 460 31.71 -3.79 -31.72
C HIS A 460 31.00 -4.10 -33.04
N TYR A 461 29.86 -4.77 -32.95
CA TYR A 461 29.00 -5.07 -34.09
C TYR A 461 27.67 -4.33 -33.95
N VAL A 462 27.20 -3.77 -35.07
CA VAL A 462 25.93 -3.03 -35.11
C VAL A 462 25.08 -3.59 -36.23
N VAL A 463 23.82 -3.88 -35.93
CA VAL A 463 22.79 -4.21 -36.93
C VAL A 463 21.75 -3.10 -36.96
N THR A 464 21.44 -2.62 -38.16
CA THR A 464 20.27 -1.78 -38.43
C THR A 464 19.17 -2.65 -39.02
N ILE A 465 17.98 -2.64 -38.44
CA ILE A 465 16.81 -3.36 -38.92
C ILE A 465 15.68 -2.39 -39.27
N THR A 466 14.75 -2.82 -40.12
CA THR A 466 13.58 -1.99 -40.47
C THR A 466 12.28 -2.74 -40.27
N LYS A 467 11.23 -2.07 -39.78
CA LYS A 467 9.86 -2.61 -39.69
C LYS A 467 8.86 -1.50 -39.98
N GLY A 468 8.09 -1.63 -41.05
CA GLY A 468 7.23 -0.56 -41.54
C GLY A 468 8.05 0.68 -41.95
N THR A 469 7.79 1.81 -41.29
CA THR A 469 8.50 3.08 -41.52
C THR A 469 9.71 3.29 -40.61
N SER A 470 9.96 2.40 -39.66
CA SER A 470 10.92 2.61 -38.56
C SER A 470 12.22 1.86 -38.81
N THR A 471 13.34 2.43 -38.35
CA THR A 471 14.71 1.92 -38.55
C THR A 471 15.44 1.83 -37.21
N CYS A 472 15.63 0.64 -36.68
CA CYS A 472 16.25 0.46 -35.38
C CYS A 472 17.69 -0.01 -35.48
N THR A 473 18.55 0.41 -34.55
CA THR A 473 19.93 -0.11 -34.43
C THR A 473 20.12 -0.88 -33.13
N LYS A 474 20.79 -2.02 -33.20
CA LYS A 474 21.27 -2.77 -32.04
C LYS A 474 22.76 -2.99 -32.12
N GLU A 475 23.41 -2.82 -30.98
CA GLU A 475 24.83 -3.05 -30.80
C GLU A 475 25.07 -4.32 -29.98
N VAL A 476 26.13 -5.04 -30.32
CA VAL A 476 26.63 -6.19 -29.57
C VAL A 476 28.15 -6.13 -29.53
N GLU A 477 28.70 -6.19 -28.32
CA GLU A 477 30.14 -6.28 -28.11
C GLU A 477 30.56 -7.74 -28.06
N VAL A 478 31.54 -8.12 -28.88
CA VAL A 478 32.17 -9.45 -28.84
C VAL A 478 33.47 -9.34 -28.07
N TYR A 479 33.54 -9.99 -26.91
CA TYR A 479 34.67 -9.92 -25.99
C TYR A 479 35.77 -10.94 -26.35
N ASP A 480 37.03 -10.62 -26.04
CA ASP A 480 38.14 -11.57 -26.12
C ASP A 480 38.53 -12.06 -24.72
N SER A 481 38.43 -13.35 -24.45
CA SER A 481 38.84 -13.92 -23.15
C SER A 481 40.34 -13.80 -22.88
N ARG A 482 41.14 -13.41 -23.88
CA ARG A 482 42.59 -13.19 -23.73
C ARG A 482 42.91 -11.73 -23.39
N SER A 483 41.91 -10.84 -23.42
CA SER A 483 42.02 -9.43 -23.02
C SER A 483 41.44 -9.25 -21.62
N GLN A 484 42.27 -8.77 -20.68
CA GLN A 484 41.85 -8.55 -19.29
C GLN A 484 40.76 -7.47 -19.19
N GLU A 485 40.84 -6.43 -20.05
CA GLU A 485 39.83 -5.38 -20.13
C GLU A 485 38.49 -5.93 -20.64
N ASP A 486 38.51 -6.83 -21.62
CA ASP A 486 37.30 -7.44 -22.18
C ASP A 486 36.64 -8.42 -21.21
N ILE A 487 37.43 -9.15 -20.40
CA ILE A 487 36.89 -10.05 -19.37
C ILE A 487 36.13 -9.26 -18.31
N ARG A 488 36.68 -8.14 -17.86
CA ARG A 488 36.00 -7.25 -16.92
C ARG A 488 34.70 -6.74 -17.52
N ALA A 489 34.75 -6.19 -18.73
CA ALA A 489 33.57 -5.68 -19.42
C ALA A 489 32.53 -6.79 -19.67
N TYR A 490 32.97 -8.02 -19.96
CA TYR A 490 32.12 -9.19 -20.10
C TYR A 490 31.40 -9.53 -18.78
N LEU A 491 32.11 -9.62 -17.66
CA LEU A 491 31.51 -9.89 -16.35
C LEU A 491 30.51 -8.81 -15.92
N GLU A 492 30.87 -7.54 -16.12
CA GLU A 492 29.98 -6.41 -15.88
C GLU A 492 28.74 -6.47 -16.79
N SER A 493 28.89 -6.87 -18.06
CA SER A 493 27.75 -7.08 -18.98
C SER A 493 26.80 -8.19 -18.52
N LEU A 494 27.31 -9.18 -17.80
CA LEU A 494 26.52 -10.26 -17.19
C LEU A 494 25.90 -9.83 -15.85
N GLY A 495 26.09 -8.59 -15.40
CA GLY A 495 25.55 -8.08 -14.13
C GLY A 495 26.37 -8.47 -12.90
N PHE A 496 27.63 -8.89 -13.06
CA PHE A 496 28.55 -9.02 -11.94
C PHE A 496 29.03 -7.64 -11.49
N THR A 497 29.17 -7.47 -10.18
CA THR A 497 29.67 -6.24 -9.58
C THR A 497 31.06 -6.46 -9.03
N CYS A 498 32.05 -5.66 -9.45
CA CYS A 498 33.39 -5.69 -8.86
C CYS A 498 33.37 -5.04 -7.48
N MET A 499 33.76 -5.79 -6.45
CA MET A 499 34.22 -5.23 -5.18
C MET A 499 35.74 -5.03 -5.28
N PRO A 500 36.25 -3.79 -5.21
CA PRO A 500 37.69 -3.56 -5.19
C PRO A 500 38.30 -4.17 -3.93
N VAL A 501 39.31 -4.99 -4.11
CA VAL A 501 40.05 -5.64 -3.02
C VAL A 501 41.54 -5.60 -3.33
N SER A 502 42.39 -5.90 -2.35
CA SER A 502 43.76 -6.34 -2.63
C SER A 502 43.80 -7.85 -2.38
N ILE A 503 44.09 -8.66 -3.38
CA ILE A 503 44.15 -10.10 -3.16
C ILE A 503 45.48 -10.41 -2.46
N ILE A 504 45.39 -10.97 -1.25
CA ILE A 504 46.56 -11.31 -0.43
C ILE A 504 47.05 -12.71 -0.77
N ASN A 505 46.11 -13.66 -0.92
CA ASN A 505 46.43 -15.04 -1.23
C ASN A 505 45.40 -15.63 -2.19
N LEU A 506 45.86 -15.97 -3.41
CA LEU A 506 45.06 -16.65 -4.41
C LEU A 506 45.45 -18.16 -4.43
N PRO A 507 44.52 -19.09 -4.13
CA PRO A 507 44.87 -20.51 -4.13
C PRO A 507 45.26 -21.00 -5.54
N THR A 508 46.21 -21.95 -5.61
CA THR A 508 46.85 -22.37 -6.88
C THR A 508 46.24 -23.61 -7.55
N THR A 509 45.25 -24.27 -6.93
CA THR A 509 44.55 -25.43 -7.52
C THR A 509 43.09 -25.49 -7.07
N LEU A 510 42.15 -25.42 -8.02
CA LEU A 510 40.75 -25.84 -7.82
C LEU A 510 40.67 -27.36 -7.96
N ASN A 511 40.01 -28.06 -7.01
CA ASN A 511 39.75 -29.49 -7.13
C ASN A 511 38.49 -29.70 -7.99
N PRO A 512 38.59 -30.20 -9.23
CA PRO A 512 37.43 -30.29 -10.15
C PRO A 512 36.46 -31.43 -9.78
N ALA A 513 36.77 -32.26 -8.80
CA ALA A 513 36.09 -33.54 -8.57
C ALA A 513 34.77 -33.45 -7.80
N PHE A 514 34.41 -32.28 -7.23
CA PHE A 514 33.15 -32.10 -6.51
C PHE A 514 32.60 -30.69 -6.76
N GLY A 515 31.63 -30.56 -7.66
CA GLY A 515 30.81 -29.34 -7.81
C GLY A 515 29.88 -29.06 -6.62
N ARG A 516 30.26 -29.49 -5.41
CA ARG A 516 29.61 -29.26 -4.11
C ARG A 516 30.67 -29.42 -3.01
N GLY A 517 31.32 -28.33 -2.62
CA GLY A 517 32.26 -28.35 -1.51
C GLY A 517 32.93 -26.99 -1.35
N LEU A 518 32.83 -26.44 -0.14
CA LEU A 518 33.60 -25.30 0.35
C LEU A 518 35.07 -25.45 -0.05
N LEU A 519 35.72 -24.33 -0.36
CA LEU A 519 37.15 -24.27 -0.58
C LEU A 519 37.85 -24.97 0.59
N ASP A 520 38.73 -25.93 0.31
CA ASP A 520 39.67 -26.44 1.32
C ASP A 520 40.83 -25.43 1.57
N ASN A 521 40.82 -24.24 0.94
CA ASN A 521 41.91 -23.26 0.98
C ASN A 521 41.42 -21.80 1.10
N GLU A 522 42.13 -21.01 1.91
CA GLU A 522 41.83 -19.64 2.36
C GLU A 522 42.10 -18.60 1.25
N LEU A 523 41.06 -18.15 0.53
CA LEU A 523 41.13 -16.90 -0.25
C LEU A 523 41.13 -15.73 0.75
N GLU A 524 42.24 -15.02 0.82
CA GLU A 524 42.40 -13.83 1.68
C GLU A 524 42.39 -12.57 0.81
N VAL A 525 41.54 -11.63 1.17
CA VAL A 525 41.46 -10.32 0.53
C VAL A 525 41.66 -9.22 1.57
N GLU A 526 42.38 -8.17 1.21
CA GLU A 526 42.46 -6.94 1.98
C GLU A 526 41.36 -5.99 1.51
N ILE A 527 40.56 -5.48 2.44
CA ILE A 527 39.58 -4.44 2.20
C ILE A 527 39.90 -3.31 3.17
N ASN A 528 40.34 -2.16 2.65
CA ASN A 528 40.65 -0.97 3.45
C ASN A 528 41.62 -1.20 4.64
N GLY A 529 42.58 -2.12 4.52
CA GLY A 529 43.54 -2.42 5.58
C GLY A 529 43.19 -3.63 6.46
N GLU A 530 42.02 -4.24 6.26
CA GLU A 530 41.59 -5.44 6.99
C GLU A 530 41.69 -6.68 6.11
N ILE A 531 42.26 -7.76 6.65
CA ILE A 531 42.38 -9.05 5.98
C ILE A 531 41.12 -9.87 6.24
N VAL A 532 40.45 -10.28 5.17
CA VAL A 532 39.21 -11.06 5.20
C VAL A 532 39.44 -12.42 4.55
N GLU A 533 39.15 -13.49 5.30
CA GLU A 533 39.10 -14.85 4.78
C GLU A 533 37.72 -15.11 4.16
N VAL A 534 37.63 -15.01 2.84
CA VAL A 534 36.36 -15.08 2.08
C VAL A 534 35.63 -16.41 2.30
N ASN A 535 36.37 -17.50 2.50
CA ASN A 535 35.81 -18.84 2.71
C ASN A 535 35.04 -18.96 4.04
N LEU A 536 35.57 -18.41 5.14
CA LEU A 536 34.91 -18.43 6.45
C LEU A 536 33.58 -17.67 6.40
N ALA A 537 33.61 -16.45 5.88
CA ALA A 537 32.43 -15.60 5.73
C ALA A 537 31.34 -16.25 4.86
N LEU A 538 31.75 -16.85 3.73
CA LEU A 538 30.83 -17.53 2.81
C LEU A 538 30.27 -18.84 3.41
N SER A 539 31.06 -19.55 4.22
CA SER A 539 30.63 -20.78 4.88
C SER A 539 29.57 -20.53 5.95
N GLU A 540 29.72 -19.47 6.74
CA GLU A 540 28.73 -19.05 7.75
C GLU A 540 27.41 -18.63 7.09
N TYR A 541 27.51 -17.90 5.99
CA TYR A 541 26.37 -17.52 5.15
C TYR A 541 25.65 -18.74 4.55
N ILE A 542 26.37 -19.63 3.86
CA ILE A 542 25.82 -20.86 3.26
C ILE A 542 25.17 -21.76 4.33
N ASN A 543 25.81 -21.91 5.49
CA ASN A 543 25.27 -22.69 6.60
C ASN A 543 23.96 -22.09 7.13
N THR A 544 23.85 -20.76 7.16
CA THR A 544 22.62 -20.05 7.52
C THR A 544 21.50 -20.37 6.53
N PHE A 545 21.73 -20.30 5.22
CA PHE A 545 20.72 -20.65 4.21
C PHE A 545 20.35 -22.13 4.17
N ASN A 546 21.34 -23.02 4.26
CA ASN A 546 21.09 -24.47 4.31
C ASN A 546 20.29 -24.87 5.55
N SER A 547 20.48 -24.17 6.68
CA SER A 547 19.66 -24.36 7.89
C SER A 547 18.20 -23.94 7.72
N GLN A 548 17.89 -23.12 6.71
CA GLN A 548 16.55 -22.65 6.34
C GLN A 548 15.86 -23.54 5.29
N GLY A 549 16.48 -24.67 4.90
CA GLY A 549 15.95 -25.58 3.88
C GLY A 549 16.09 -25.07 2.44
N LEU A 550 16.81 -23.96 2.26
CA LEU A 550 17.19 -23.42 0.96
C LEU A 550 18.52 -24.06 0.57
N ALA A 551 18.57 -24.74 -0.57
CA ALA A 551 19.82 -25.26 -1.07
C ALA A 551 20.63 -24.08 -1.62
N SER A 552 21.66 -23.66 -0.89
CA SER A 552 22.57 -22.60 -1.30
C SER A 552 23.90 -23.19 -1.76
N SER A 553 24.50 -22.57 -2.78
CA SER A 553 25.82 -22.93 -3.27
C SER A 553 26.54 -21.64 -3.64
N ALA A 554 27.81 -21.55 -3.26
CA ALA A 554 28.68 -20.50 -3.78
C ALA A 554 29.78 -21.12 -4.61
N TYR A 555 30.08 -20.45 -5.71
CA TYR A 555 31.04 -20.90 -6.71
C TYR A 555 32.13 -19.87 -6.82
N LEU A 556 33.37 -20.28 -6.56
CA LEU A 556 34.57 -19.52 -6.90
C LEU A 556 35.14 -20.10 -8.21
N THR A 557 35.34 -19.26 -9.22
CA THR A 557 35.94 -19.67 -10.50
C THR A 557 36.98 -18.65 -10.95
N TYR A 558 37.93 -19.08 -11.78
CA TYR A 558 38.97 -18.22 -12.33
C TYR A 558 38.63 -17.76 -13.75
N VAL A 559 39.30 -16.70 -14.20
CA VAL A 559 39.29 -16.21 -15.59
C VAL A 559 39.57 -17.34 -16.59
N GLU A 560 40.49 -18.24 -16.28
CA GLU A 560 40.89 -19.34 -17.19
C GLU A 560 39.77 -20.38 -17.41
N ASP A 561 38.74 -20.41 -16.56
CA ASP A 561 37.61 -21.34 -16.66
C ASP A 561 36.47 -20.82 -17.56
N LEU A 562 36.46 -19.53 -17.90
CA LEU A 562 35.46 -18.89 -18.79
C LEU A 562 35.30 -19.64 -20.13
N CYS A 563 36.39 -20.24 -20.61
CA CYS A 563 36.49 -20.84 -21.94
C CYS A 563 36.45 -22.36 -21.98
N ASN A 564 36.49 -23.03 -20.83
CA ASN A 564 36.61 -24.50 -20.75
C ASN A 564 35.26 -25.22 -20.60
N GLY A 565 34.13 -24.53 -20.82
CA GLY A 565 32.78 -25.10 -20.67
C GLY A 565 32.35 -25.39 -19.23
N TYR A 566 33.24 -25.24 -18.23
CA TYR A 566 32.87 -25.27 -16.82
C TYR A 566 32.00 -24.06 -16.42
N PHE A 567 32.03 -23.00 -17.23
CA PHE A 567 31.14 -21.84 -17.15
C PHE A 567 29.70 -22.14 -17.59
N GLU A 568 29.38 -23.31 -18.18
CA GLU A 568 27.98 -23.70 -18.49
C GLU A 568 27.10 -23.76 -17.22
N PHE A 569 27.68 -23.79 -16.02
CA PHE A 569 26.91 -23.71 -14.77
C PHE A 569 26.74 -22.27 -14.25
N VAL A 570 27.58 -21.32 -14.67
CA VAL A 570 27.56 -19.92 -14.26
C VAL A 570 26.57 -19.17 -15.16
N GLY A 571 25.28 -19.31 -14.84
CA GLY A 571 24.20 -18.58 -15.51
C GLY A 571 23.37 -19.35 -16.53
N GLN A 572 23.54 -20.67 -16.72
CA GLN A 572 22.48 -21.45 -17.36
C GLN A 572 21.38 -21.77 -16.35
N GLU A 573 20.16 -21.41 -16.74
CA GLU A 573 18.92 -21.88 -16.16
C GLU A 573 18.90 -23.41 -16.15
N TYR A 574 19.06 -24.02 -14.98
CA TYR A 574 18.52 -25.36 -14.82
C TYR A 574 17.00 -25.19 -14.73
N GLU A 575 16.30 -25.40 -15.85
CA GLU A 575 14.85 -25.65 -15.92
C GLU A 575 14.50 -26.98 -15.21
N ASN A 576 14.90 -27.12 -13.94
CA ASN A 576 14.39 -28.16 -13.08
C ASN A 576 13.44 -27.49 -12.10
N ASN A 577 12.15 -27.66 -12.36
CA ASN A 577 10.92 -27.31 -11.63
C ASN A 577 10.93 -27.51 -10.09
N LEU A 578 11.95 -27.07 -9.37
CA LEU A 578 12.02 -27.05 -7.91
C LEU A 578 12.52 -25.67 -7.45
N SER A 579 11.56 -24.91 -6.94
CA SER A 579 11.66 -23.60 -6.32
C SER A 579 12.75 -23.49 -5.23
N ASN A 580 13.50 -22.39 -5.28
CA ASN A 580 14.32 -21.78 -4.22
C ASN A 580 15.79 -22.23 -4.06
N PHE A 581 16.63 -21.92 -5.03
CA PHE A 581 18.09 -21.91 -4.86
C PHE A 581 18.60 -20.46 -4.77
N ILE A 582 19.42 -20.16 -3.75
CA ILE A 582 20.20 -18.92 -3.69
C ILE A 582 21.63 -19.28 -4.07
N ASN A 583 22.05 -18.84 -5.26
CA ASN A 583 23.42 -19.04 -5.73
C ASN A 583 24.18 -17.72 -5.66
N ILE A 584 25.35 -17.74 -5.02
CA ILE A 584 26.31 -16.62 -5.03
C ILE A 584 27.46 -17.01 -5.94
N TRP A 585 27.65 -16.25 -7.01
CA TRP A 585 28.80 -16.41 -7.90
C TRP A 585 29.87 -15.43 -7.45
N LEU A 586 31.05 -15.95 -7.11
CA LEU A 586 32.23 -15.15 -6.79
C LEU A 586 33.30 -15.40 -7.85
N PHE A 587 33.91 -14.33 -8.32
CA PHE A 587 35.00 -14.41 -9.28
C PHE A 587 36.12 -13.50 -8.80
N ALA A 588 37.25 -14.11 -8.45
CA ALA A 588 38.44 -13.38 -8.05
C ALA A 588 39.24 -13.01 -9.30
N TRP A 589 39.52 -11.73 -9.45
CA TRP A 589 40.31 -11.18 -10.54
C TRP A 589 41.54 -10.50 -9.96
N GLU A 590 42.71 -11.06 -10.24
CA GLU A 590 44.01 -10.44 -9.96
C GLU A 590 44.45 -9.68 -11.21
N ASN A 591 44.77 -8.39 -11.07
CA ASN A 591 45.35 -7.61 -12.16
C ASN A 591 46.88 -7.51 -11.96
N PRO A 592 47.67 -8.40 -12.58
CA PRO A 592 49.11 -8.46 -12.35
C PRO A 592 49.86 -7.23 -12.89
N ASP A 593 49.24 -6.44 -13.75
CA ASP A 593 49.86 -5.30 -14.42
C ASP A 593 49.62 -3.96 -13.69
N GLU A 594 48.68 -3.90 -12.73
CA GLU A 594 48.34 -2.69 -11.96
C GLU A 594 48.00 -3.00 -10.49
N GLU A 595 48.94 -2.70 -9.58
CA GLU A 595 48.78 -2.82 -8.12
C GLU A 595 47.54 -2.02 -7.62
N GLY A 596 46.64 -2.70 -6.89
CA GLY A 596 45.43 -2.10 -6.31
C GLY A 596 44.18 -2.10 -7.22
N LYS A 597 44.17 -2.92 -8.28
CA LYS A 597 43.00 -3.10 -9.16
C LYS A 597 42.37 -4.48 -9.08
N ASP A 598 42.67 -5.29 -8.07
CA ASP A 598 42.02 -6.59 -7.93
C ASP A 598 40.52 -6.42 -7.65
N CYS A 599 39.73 -7.32 -8.20
CA CYS A 599 38.28 -7.33 -8.01
C CYS A 599 37.83 -8.68 -7.50
N LEU A 600 37.00 -8.66 -6.47
CA LEU A 600 36.10 -9.77 -6.18
C LEU A 600 34.75 -9.46 -6.83
N PHE A 601 34.50 -10.05 -8.00
CA PHE A 601 33.24 -9.91 -8.70
C PHE A 601 32.18 -10.80 -8.07
N PHE A 602 31.00 -10.25 -7.79
CA PHE A 602 29.89 -10.99 -7.21
C PHE A 602 28.60 -10.80 -8.01
N LYS A 603 27.80 -11.87 -8.08
CA LYS A 603 26.43 -11.86 -8.61
C LYS A 603 25.57 -12.83 -7.82
N GLN A 604 24.49 -12.34 -7.20
CA GLN A 604 23.48 -13.17 -6.54
C GLN A 604 22.39 -13.53 -7.55
N HIS A 605 22.03 -14.81 -7.66
CA HIS A 605 20.98 -15.28 -8.56
C HIS A 605 19.71 -15.61 -7.78
N PHE A 606 18.63 -14.87 -8.05
CA PHE A 606 17.26 -15.14 -7.63
C PHE A 606 16.40 -15.21 -8.89
N THR A 607 15.70 -16.32 -9.13
CA THR A 607 14.67 -16.36 -10.18
C THR A 607 13.34 -15.95 -9.54
N LEU A 608 12.97 -14.68 -9.69
CA LEU A 608 11.61 -14.20 -9.41
C LEU A 608 11.07 -13.50 -10.67
N PRO A 609 9.76 -13.51 -10.93
CA PRO A 609 9.18 -12.85 -12.10
C PRO A 609 9.50 -11.36 -12.08
N GLU A 610 9.96 -10.80 -13.20
CA GLU A 610 10.33 -9.38 -13.38
C GLU A 610 9.16 -8.39 -13.19
N ASN A 611 7.94 -8.89 -13.04
CA ASN A 611 6.77 -8.06 -12.84
C ASN A 611 6.48 -7.95 -11.34
N ASP A 612 6.12 -6.74 -10.89
CA ASP A 612 5.42 -6.51 -9.62
C ASP A 612 4.14 -7.36 -9.60
N VAL A 613 4.25 -8.63 -9.20
CA VAL A 613 3.11 -9.51 -8.99
C VAL A 613 2.41 -8.98 -7.75
N ALA A 614 1.18 -8.49 -7.91
CA ALA A 614 0.30 -8.17 -6.80
C ALA A 614 0.05 -9.46 -5.99
N PHE A 615 0.70 -9.59 -4.83
CA PHE A 615 0.44 -10.69 -3.90
C PHE A 615 -0.69 -10.29 -2.95
N SER A 616 -1.80 -11.03 -3.00
CA SER A 616 -2.95 -10.88 -2.12
C SER A 616 -2.70 -11.61 -0.79
N GLY A 617 -1.97 -10.98 0.12
CA GLY A 617 -1.84 -11.40 1.51
C GLY A 617 -2.15 -10.25 2.45
N SER A 618 -3.10 -10.42 3.38
CA SER A 618 -3.34 -9.46 4.46
C SER A 618 -2.56 -9.88 5.70
N PRO A 619 -1.90 -8.95 6.43
CA PRO A 619 -1.22 -9.28 7.68
C PRO A 619 -2.17 -9.93 8.68
N GLU A 620 -1.77 -11.05 9.31
CA GLU A 620 -2.53 -11.64 10.41
C GLU A 620 -2.14 -10.98 11.74
N PHE A 621 -3.12 -10.73 12.61
CA PHE A 621 -2.90 -10.12 13.92
C PHE A 621 -3.32 -11.06 15.04
N CYS A 622 -2.46 -11.24 16.03
CA CYS A 622 -2.69 -12.09 17.19
C CYS A 622 -2.47 -11.30 18.47
N ASP A 623 -3.36 -11.43 19.45
CA ASP A 623 -3.26 -10.78 20.76
C ASP A 623 -3.16 -9.22 20.71
N CYS A 624 -3.58 -8.61 19.58
CA CYS A 624 -3.64 -7.16 19.35
C CYS A 624 -5.07 -6.62 19.53
N THR A 625 -5.21 -5.42 20.10
CA THR A 625 -6.49 -4.69 20.12
C THR A 625 -6.77 -4.07 18.75
N VAL A 626 -8.02 -3.65 18.53
CA VAL A 626 -8.41 -2.94 17.29
C VAL A 626 -7.59 -1.67 17.07
N GLY A 627 -7.35 -0.89 18.14
CA GLY A 627 -6.55 0.34 18.05
C GLY A 627 -5.08 0.05 17.68
N GLU A 628 -4.51 -1.00 18.24
CA GLU A 628 -3.12 -1.40 17.93
C GLU A 628 -2.99 -1.94 16.52
N LYS A 629 -3.98 -2.69 16.02
CA LYS A 629 -4.03 -3.12 14.63
C LYS A 629 -3.96 -1.92 13.67
N LEU A 630 -4.77 -0.89 13.90
CA LEU A 630 -4.77 0.33 13.07
C LEU A 630 -3.42 1.06 13.11
N ILE A 631 -2.77 1.08 14.28
CA ILE A 631 -1.41 1.64 14.42
C ILE A 631 -0.42 0.86 13.55
N ILE A 632 -0.42 -0.47 13.66
CA ILE A 632 0.50 -1.34 12.91
C ILE A 632 0.26 -1.25 11.40
N GLU A 633 -1.00 -1.24 10.95
CA GLU A 633 -1.33 -1.05 9.53
C GLU A 633 -0.81 0.30 9.00
N GLY A 634 -0.94 1.36 9.81
CA GLY A 634 -0.34 2.66 9.49
C GLY A 634 1.20 2.62 9.46
N ASP A 635 1.83 1.89 10.38
CA ASP A 635 3.28 1.71 10.44
C ASP A 635 3.82 0.93 9.24
N ILE A 636 3.08 -0.09 8.77
CA ILE A 636 3.41 -0.85 7.55
C ILE A 636 3.40 0.07 6.32
N VAL A 637 2.37 0.89 6.17
CA VAL A 637 2.26 1.83 5.04
C VAL A 637 3.39 2.85 5.08
N ARG A 638 3.68 3.42 6.27
CA ARG A 638 4.82 4.32 6.45
C ARG A 638 6.15 3.67 6.08
N ALA A 639 6.45 2.50 6.66
CA ALA A 639 7.68 1.78 6.38
C ALA A 639 7.84 1.47 4.88
N THR A 640 6.75 1.09 4.20
CA THR A 640 6.76 0.84 2.75
C THR A 640 7.10 2.11 1.97
N ASN A 641 6.50 3.25 2.33
CA ASN A 641 6.80 4.53 1.69
C ASN A 641 8.25 4.98 1.94
N ASP A 642 8.75 4.81 3.17
CA ASP A 642 10.13 5.14 3.54
C ASP A 642 11.13 4.31 2.72
N ILE A 643 10.86 3.01 2.56
CA ILE A 643 11.65 2.12 1.71
C ILE A 643 11.64 2.58 0.24
N ASP A 644 10.47 2.93 -0.29
CA ASP A 644 10.32 3.39 -1.67
C ASP A 644 11.05 4.72 -1.93
N GLU A 645 10.99 5.64 -0.98
CA GLU A 645 11.75 6.89 -1.04
C GLU A 645 13.26 6.63 -1.01
N ALA A 646 13.74 5.81 -0.08
CA ALA A 646 15.15 5.42 -0.01
C ALA A 646 15.63 4.74 -1.31
N ILE A 647 14.82 3.83 -1.89
CA ILE A 647 15.12 3.20 -3.19
C ILE A 647 15.19 4.24 -4.31
N SER A 648 14.27 5.21 -4.33
CA SER A 648 14.26 6.28 -5.34
C SER A 648 15.55 7.10 -5.28
N LYS A 649 15.95 7.54 -4.08
CA LYS A 649 17.19 8.30 -3.87
C LYS A 649 18.45 7.48 -4.20
N LEU A 650 18.49 6.21 -3.80
CA LEU A 650 19.56 5.28 -4.18
C LEU A 650 19.65 5.04 -5.69
N SER A 651 18.53 5.13 -6.42
CA SER A 651 18.50 4.89 -7.87
C SER A 651 19.20 5.97 -8.67
N ILE A 652 19.18 7.21 -8.18
CA ILE A 652 19.86 8.35 -8.79
C ILE A 652 21.25 8.61 -8.20
N TYR A 653 21.67 7.83 -7.19
CA TYR A 653 22.93 8.05 -6.50
C TYR A 653 24.15 7.77 -7.40
N ASP A 654 25.02 8.75 -7.56
CA ASP A 654 26.19 8.66 -8.46
C ASP A 654 27.52 8.39 -7.74
N GLY A 655 27.49 8.25 -6.40
CA GLY A 655 28.68 8.20 -5.54
C GLY A 655 28.96 9.51 -4.80
N SER A 656 28.20 10.57 -5.11
CA SER A 656 28.33 11.88 -4.46
C SER A 656 27.00 12.56 -4.16
N TYR A 657 26.03 12.45 -5.06
CA TYR A 657 24.70 13.05 -4.94
C TYR A 657 23.62 11.96 -5.07
N PRO A 658 22.51 11.98 -4.31
CA PRO A 658 22.13 12.98 -3.29
C PRO A 658 23.00 12.97 -2.02
N ASP A 659 23.20 14.14 -1.40
CA ASP A 659 24.06 14.31 -0.23
C ASP A 659 23.52 13.55 0.99
N GLU A 660 22.20 13.45 1.14
CA GLU A 660 21.55 12.68 2.20
C GLU A 660 21.81 11.17 2.10
N VAL A 661 21.88 10.63 0.87
CA VAL A 661 22.23 9.21 0.63
C VAL A 661 23.68 8.98 0.99
N LYS A 662 24.57 9.89 0.58
CA LYS A 662 25.98 9.83 0.93
C LYS A 662 26.17 9.84 2.45
N TYR A 663 25.52 10.77 3.14
CA TYR A 663 25.56 10.87 4.60
C TYR A 663 25.06 9.59 5.28
N ALA A 664 23.89 9.09 4.86
CA ALA A 664 23.32 7.86 5.41
C ALA A 664 24.21 6.63 5.18
N LEU A 665 24.88 6.53 4.02
CA LEU A 665 25.86 5.46 3.74
C LEU A 665 27.11 5.58 4.61
N GLU A 666 27.64 6.80 4.77
CA GLU A 666 28.83 7.04 5.58
C GLU A 666 28.57 6.69 7.05
N LYS A 667 27.42 7.11 7.57
CA LYS A 667 27.01 6.89 8.96
C LYS A 667 26.70 5.42 9.25
N ASN A 668 25.83 4.79 8.45
CA ASN A 668 25.23 3.50 8.80
C ASN A 668 25.95 2.29 8.18
N PHE A 669 26.88 2.50 7.23
CA PHE A 669 27.64 1.43 6.58
C PHE A 669 29.15 1.66 6.62
N GLY A 670 29.66 2.25 7.70
CA GLY A 670 31.08 2.36 7.99
C GLY A 670 31.89 3.11 6.90
N GLY A 671 31.29 4.11 6.25
CA GLY A 671 31.95 4.85 5.16
C GLY A 671 31.75 4.27 3.76
N ALA A 672 30.93 3.21 3.58
CA ALA A 672 30.67 2.59 2.27
C ALA A 672 29.76 3.46 1.37
N ASN A 673 30.23 4.64 0.97
CA ASN A 673 29.47 5.64 0.21
C ASN A 673 29.60 5.53 -1.32
N SER A 674 30.07 4.40 -1.84
CA SER A 674 30.24 4.21 -3.28
C SER A 674 28.91 3.98 -4.00
N LYS A 675 28.86 4.29 -5.30
CA LYS A 675 27.74 3.92 -6.18
C LYS A 675 27.43 2.41 -6.13
N ILE A 676 28.46 1.60 -5.90
CA ILE A 676 28.37 0.14 -5.81
C ILE A 676 27.65 -0.28 -4.53
N ALA A 677 28.04 0.28 -3.38
CA ALA A 677 27.38 0.04 -2.11
C ALA A 677 25.90 0.46 -2.17
N ALA A 678 25.61 1.64 -2.74
CA ALA A 678 24.25 2.11 -2.96
C ALA A 678 23.42 1.15 -3.85
N GLY A 679 24.02 0.61 -4.92
CA GLY A 679 23.39 -0.39 -5.77
C GLY A 679 23.02 -1.66 -5.01
N TYR A 680 23.88 -2.12 -4.11
CA TYR A 680 23.62 -3.27 -3.23
C TYR A 680 22.48 -2.99 -2.24
N LEU A 681 22.50 -1.86 -1.52
CA LEU A 681 21.43 -1.48 -0.60
C LEU A 681 20.07 -1.41 -1.31
N LYS A 682 20.04 -0.78 -2.50
CA LYS A 682 18.83 -0.67 -3.31
C LYS A 682 18.21 -2.05 -3.58
N HIS A 683 19.06 -3.03 -3.89
CA HIS A 683 18.61 -4.39 -4.17
C HIS A 683 18.02 -5.07 -2.92
N ILE A 684 18.68 -4.93 -1.77
CA ILE A 684 18.18 -5.48 -0.50
C ILE A 684 16.84 -4.86 -0.09
N LEU A 685 16.72 -3.53 -0.20
CA LEU A 685 15.47 -2.83 0.13
C LEU A 685 14.31 -3.26 -0.77
N ARG A 686 14.56 -3.50 -2.06
CA ARG A 686 13.55 -4.05 -2.99
C ARG A 686 13.08 -5.43 -2.56
N LEU A 687 14.00 -6.30 -2.15
CA LEU A 687 13.66 -7.64 -1.69
C LEU A 687 12.86 -7.62 -0.37
N MET A 688 13.17 -6.68 0.53
CA MET A 688 12.47 -6.54 1.80
C MET A 688 10.96 -6.26 1.62
N LYS A 689 10.56 -5.54 0.56
CA LYS A 689 9.14 -5.27 0.26
C LYS A 689 8.28 -6.53 0.16
N TYR A 690 8.89 -7.68 -0.16
CA TYR A 690 8.20 -8.97 -0.19
C TYR A 690 7.74 -9.39 1.21
N HIS A 691 8.57 -9.21 2.23
CA HIS A 691 8.26 -9.63 3.61
C HIS A 691 7.08 -8.87 4.23
N ILE A 692 6.83 -7.64 3.75
CA ILE A 692 5.73 -6.78 4.21
C ILE A 692 4.37 -7.51 4.08
N HIS A 693 4.15 -8.19 2.95
CA HIS A 693 2.87 -8.81 2.60
C HIS A 693 2.64 -10.16 3.30
N PHE A 694 3.68 -10.77 3.87
CA PHE A 694 3.63 -12.06 4.58
C PHE A 694 3.88 -11.93 6.08
N SER A 695 3.77 -10.71 6.60
CA SER A 695 4.03 -10.43 8.01
C SER A 695 2.82 -10.71 8.89
N ASN A 696 3.06 -11.46 9.96
CA ASN A 696 2.08 -11.77 10.99
C ASN A 696 2.50 -11.10 12.29
N PHE A 697 1.62 -10.30 12.87
CA PHE A 697 1.92 -9.50 14.05
C PHE A 697 1.31 -10.10 15.30
N ARG A 698 2.10 -10.19 16.37
CA ARG A 698 1.64 -10.54 17.72
C ARG A 698 1.88 -9.35 18.64
N CYS A 699 0.88 -8.95 19.42
CA CYS A 699 1.07 -7.90 20.42
C CYS A 699 1.22 -8.52 21.81
N GLU A 700 2.33 -8.25 22.50
CA GLU A 700 2.67 -8.88 23.78
C GLU A 700 2.91 -7.83 24.87
N ASN A 701 2.50 -8.12 26.11
CA ASN A 701 2.78 -7.24 27.25
C ASN A 701 4.22 -7.43 27.73
N ASN A 702 4.90 -6.35 28.08
CA ASN A 702 6.15 -6.41 28.82
C ASN A 702 5.90 -7.04 30.20
N SER A 703 6.22 -8.33 30.30
CA SER A 703 6.16 -9.12 31.51
C SER A 703 7.46 -9.91 31.68
N LEU A 704 7.89 -10.14 32.92
CA LEU A 704 9.17 -10.81 33.22
C LEU A 704 9.28 -12.25 32.66
N ASP A 705 8.16 -12.84 32.25
CA ASP A 705 8.08 -14.19 31.69
C ASP A 705 8.02 -14.20 30.14
N THR A 706 8.12 -13.04 29.50
CA THR A 706 8.05 -12.85 28.03
C THR A 706 9.34 -12.21 27.50
N TYR A 707 9.67 -12.43 26.22
CA TYR A 707 10.83 -11.78 25.58
C TYR A 707 10.71 -10.25 25.61
N CYS A 708 9.49 -9.72 25.51
CA CYS A 708 9.20 -8.29 25.70
C CYS A 708 9.53 -7.73 27.09
N GLY A 709 9.78 -8.57 28.10
CA GLY A 709 10.19 -8.14 29.44
C GLY A 709 11.55 -8.65 29.89
N LEU A 710 12.33 -9.27 29.00
CA LEU A 710 13.74 -9.58 29.26
C LEU A 710 14.62 -8.32 29.21
N THR A 711 14.23 -7.32 28.40
CA THR A 711 14.76 -5.97 28.43
C THR A 711 13.60 -5.00 28.69
N THR A 712 13.84 -3.93 29.45
CA THR A 712 12.78 -2.96 29.77
C THR A 712 12.36 -2.12 28.57
N ASP A 713 13.18 -2.10 27.51
CA ASP A 713 13.11 -1.15 26.41
C ASP A 713 12.90 -1.81 25.03
N ALA A 714 12.58 -3.11 24.96
CA ALA A 714 12.30 -3.78 23.69
C ALA A 714 11.07 -3.18 22.99
N TYR A 715 11.20 -2.91 21.69
CA TYR A 715 10.11 -2.49 20.81
C TYR A 715 9.48 -3.70 20.10
N ALA A 716 10.28 -4.56 19.52
CA ALA A 716 9.82 -5.77 18.86
C ALA A 716 10.86 -6.89 18.98
N TYR A 717 10.48 -8.09 18.55
CA TYR A 717 11.41 -9.18 18.25
C TYR A 717 10.79 -10.14 17.22
N PRO A 718 11.60 -10.85 16.43
CA PRO A 718 11.09 -11.80 15.46
C PRO A 718 10.85 -13.16 16.14
N PHE A 719 9.72 -13.82 15.87
CA PHE A 719 9.38 -15.14 16.41
C PHE A 719 9.25 -16.21 15.33
N GLY A 720 10.34 -16.95 15.07
CA GLY A 720 10.36 -18.01 14.05
C GLY A 720 11.27 -19.17 14.45
N GLY A 721 10.68 -20.26 14.94
CA GLY A 721 11.37 -21.54 15.08
C GLY A 721 11.67 -22.15 13.71
N PHE A 722 12.93 -22.51 13.50
CA PHE A 722 13.49 -23.29 12.39
C PHE A 722 12.64 -24.53 12.03
N LEU A 723 11.66 -24.40 11.13
CA LEU A 723 11.02 -25.55 10.47
C LEU A 723 11.24 -25.43 8.95
N PRO A 724 11.97 -26.38 8.33
CA PRO A 724 12.35 -26.29 6.91
C PRO A 724 11.16 -26.60 6.00
N GLY A 725 10.95 -25.78 4.96
CA GLY A 725 10.13 -26.12 3.79
C GLY A 725 8.91 -25.26 3.48
N PHE A 726 8.67 -24.16 4.18
CA PHE A 726 7.66 -23.14 3.80
C PHE A 726 8.31 -21.77 3.77
N LEU A 727 7.95 -20.90 2.81
CA LEU A 727 8.29 -19.47 2.89
C LEU A 727 7.89 -18.98 4.29
N PRO A 728 8.83 -18.50 5.12
CA PRO A 728 8.51 -18.21 6.50
C PRO A 728 7.52 -17.05 6.54
N SER A 729 6.35 -17.26 7.14
CA SER A 729 5.53 -16.15 7.63
C SER A 729 6.42 -15.27 8.52
N SER A 730 6.59 -14.00 8.20
CA SER A 730 7.39 -13.06 9.00
C SER A 730 6.64 -12.74 10.29
N LYS A 731 6.83 -13.56 11.33
CA LYS A 731 6.13 -13.40 12.60
C LYS A 731 6.87 -12.41 13.48
N ILE A 732 6.31 -11.22 13.64
CA ILE A 732 6.88 -10.13 14.43
C ILE A 732 6.07 -9.98 15.71
N THR A 733 6.73 -10.00 16.86
CA THR A 733 6.09 -9.71 18.15
C THR A 733 6.41 -8.28 18.56
N LEU A 734 5.36 -7.48 18.78
CA LEU A 734 5.42 -6.07 19.14
C LEU A 734 5.16 -5.90 20.65
N CYS A 735 6.05 -5.20 21.32
CA CYS A 735 6.10 -5.13 22.78
C CYS A 735 5.37 -3.90 23.33
N ARG A 736 4.36 -4.14 24.18
CA ARG A 736 3.69 -3.09 24.96
C ARG A 736 4.48 -2.76 26.23
N PRO A 737 4.54 -1.49 26.65
CA PRO A 737 3.95 -0.35 25.98
C PRO A 737 4.88 0.30 24.94
N ASN A 738 6.14 -0.11 24.88
CA ASN A 738 7.22 0.61 24.20
C ASN A 738 6.95 0.85 22.72
N TYR A 739 6.60 -0.19 21.95
CA TYR A 739 6.26 -0.03 20.54
C TYR A 739 5.11 0.95 20.37
N PHE A 740 3.97 0.71 21.03
CA PHE A 740 2.73 1.48 20.82
C PHE A 740 2.79 2.92 21.38
N ASN A 741 3.71 3.20 22.29
CA ASN A 741 3.95 4.56 22.80
C ASN A 741 5.08 5.28 22.05
N GLY A 742 5.85 4.58 21.22
CA GLY A 742 6.90 5.18 20.40
C GLY A 742 6.31 6.06 19.29
N PRO A 743 7.05 7.04 18.78
CA PRO A 743 6.60 7.88 17.67
C PRO A 743 6.51 7.09 16.37
N ASP A 744 5.70 7.57 15.43
CA ASP A 744 5.40 6.90 14.15
C ASP A 744 6.66 6.47 13.38
N PHE A 745 7.68 7.33 13.34
CA PHE A 745 8.96 7.07 12.68
C PHE A 745 9.78 5.94 13.32
N GLU A 746 9.74 5.81 14.64
CA GLU A 746 10.44 4.70 15.33
C GLU A 746 9.69 3.38 15.15
N ARG A 747 8.36 3.43 15.12
CA ARG A 747 7.55 2.23 14.88
C ARG A 747 7.71 1.71 13.45
N SER A 748 7.75 2.58 12.43
CA SER A 748 8.02 2.16 11.05
C SER A 748 9.46 1.64 10.88
N GLY A 749 10.44 2.32 11.47
CA GLY A 749 11.84 1.87 11.50
C GLY A 749 12.01 0.50 12.17
N THR A 750 11.32 0.27 13.29
CA THR A 750 11.30 -1.03 13.96
C THR A 750 10.80 -2.13 13.01
N LEU A 751 9.76 -1.88 12.21
CA LEU A 751 9.29 -2.90 11.24
C LEU A 751 10.34 -3.20 10.16
N ILE A 752 11.04 -2.18 9.67
CA ILE A 752 12.14 -2.33 8.70
C ILE A 752 13.26 -3.17 9.30
N HIS A 753 13.68 -2.86 10.53
CA HIS A 753 14.66 -3.64 11.29
C HIS A 753 14.24 -5.11 11.38
N GLU A 754 13.02 -5.37 11.84
CA GLU A 754 12.52 -6.73 12.04
C GLU A 754 12.41 -7.51 10.72
N TRP A 755 12.01 -6.87 9.63
CA TRP A 755 11.98 -7.49 8.31
C TRP A 755 13.36 -7.94 7.82
N MET A 756 14.43 -7.24 8.21
CA MET A 756 15.81 -7.62 7.85
C MET A 756 16.27 -8.93 8.49
N HIS A 757 15.66 -9.37 9.59
CA HIS A 757 15.93 -10.69 10.14
C HIS A 757 15.38 -11.82 9.27
N PHE A 758 14.30 -11.57 8.51
CA PHE A 758 13.67 -12.57 7.65
C PHE A 758 14.29 -12.56 6.25
N GLY A 759 14.64 -13.74 5.71
CA GLY A 759 15.16 -13.88 4.34
C GLY A 759 16.60 -13.42 4.11
N PHE A 760 17.13 -12.51 4.93
CA PHE A 760 18.50 -12.00 4.82
C PHE A 760 19.45 -12.49 5.92
N GLY A 761 18.92 -13.04 7.02
CA GLY A 761 19.73 -13.59 8.12
C GLY A 761 20.59 -12.56 8.84
N ARG A 762 20.20 -11.27 8.79
CA ARG A 762 20.91 -10.19 9.49
C ARG A 762 20.67 -10.30 10.99
N GLY A 763 21.70 -10.03 11.77
CA GLY A 763 21.66 -10.10 13.24
C GLY A 763 21.62 -8.72 13.88
N ASP A 764 21.53 -8.71 15.20
CA ASP A 764 21.69 -7.52 16.03
C ASP A 764 23.16 -7.38 16.43
N LEU A 765 23.97 -6.75 15.59
CA LEU A 765 25.41 -6.58 15.80
C LEU A 765 25.75 -5.21 16.44
N GLY A 766 24.75 -4.38 16.68
CA GLY A 766 24.84 -3.10 17.37
C GLY A 766 23.63 -2.23 17.06
N TYR A 767 23.31 -1.29 17.95
CA TYR A 767 22.22 -0.32 17.76
C TYR A 767 22.79 1.10 17.71
N ASP A 768 22.23 2.02 16.91
CA ASP A 768 22.80 3.37 16.66
C ASP A 768 23.08 4.21 17.93
N TRP A 769 22.38 3.95 19.03
CA TRP A 769 22.61 4.60 20.32
C TRP A 769 23.78 4.00 21.14
N GLN A 770 24.36 2.89 20.68
CA GLN A 770 25.47 2.19 21.32
C GLN A 770 26.80 2.58 20.64
N PRO A 771 27.87 2.86 21.41
CA PRO A 771 29.20 3.13 20.84
C PRO A 771 29.68 2.02 19.90
N GLU A 772 29.37 0.76 20.23
CA GLU A 772 29.75 -0.43 19.47
C GLU A 772 29.21 -0.41 18.03
N TYR A 773 28.05 0.22 17.79
CA TYR A 773 27.50 0.36 16.44
C TYR A 773 28.46 1.10 15.51
N TYR A 774 29.07 2.20 15.96
CA TYR A 774 30.02 2.96 15.14
C TYR A 774 31.43 2.37 15.13
N GLU A 775 31.71 1.38 15.98
CA GLU A 775 32.96 0.61 15.97
C GLU A 775 32.89 -0.61 15.04
N ASN A 776 31.70 -1.01 14.61
CA ASN A 776 31.49 -2.12 13.66
C ASN A 776 32.19 -1.85 12.33
N SER A 777 32.84 -2.89 11.81
CA SER A 777 33.42 -2.91 10.47
C SER A 777 32.33 -2.68 9.40
N ILE A 778 32.75 -2.27 8.20
CA ILE A 778 31.84 -2.18 7.04
C ILE A 778 31.08 -3.50 6.86
N PHE A 779 31.76 -4.63 7.03
CA PHE A 779 31.16 -5.95 6.93
C PHE A 779 30.06 -6.15 7.98
N GLU A 780 30.36 -5.92 9.26
CA GLU A 780 29.37 -6.06 10.35
C GLU A 780 28.16 -5.15 10.16
N GLN A 781 28.36 -3.92 9.69
CA GLN A 781 27.27 -3.00 9.35
C GLN A 781 26.37 -3.54 8.23
N PHE A 782 26.96 -4.20 7.22
CA PHE A 782 26.17 -4.88 6.20
C PHE A 782 25.40 -6.09 6.75
N PHE A 783 25.78 -6.69 7.87
CA PHE A 783 25.08 -7.82 8.49
C PHE A 783 24.20 -7.44 9.68
N ASN A 784 24.16 -6.17 10.04
CA ASN A 784 23.37 -5.64 11.13
C ASN A 784 21.99 -5.17 10.64
N ALA A 785 20.91 -5.60 11.30
CA ALA A 785 19.54 -5.22 10.93
C ALA A 785 19.31 -3.71 11.12
N ASP A 786 19.86 -3.15 12.20
CA ASP A 786 19.70 -1.74 12.57
C ASP A 786 20.23 -0.81 11.48
N SER A 787 21.37 -1.14 10.87
CA SER A 787 22.01 -0.33 9.83
C SER A 787 21.11 -0.06 8.63
N PHE A 788 20.19 -0.98 8.30
CA PHE A 788 19.22 -0.78 7.22
C PHE A 788 18.04 0.08 7.66
N SER A 789 17.53 -0.12 8.88
CA SER A 789 16.50 0.75 9.47
C SER A 789 17.01 2.20 9.51
N GLU A 790 18.19 2.40 10.10
CA GLU A 790 18.78 3.72 10.29
C GLU A 790 19.19 4.37 8.96
N PHE A 791 19.66 3.58 7.98
CA PHE A 791 19.85 4.09 6.63
C PHE A 791 18.56 4.58 5.99
N VAL A 792 17.48 3.80 6.03
CA VAL A 792 16.19 4.21 5.43
C VAL A 792 15.68 5.46 6.11
N LYS A 793 15.74 5.51 7.44
CA LYS A 793 15.41 6.69 8.24
C LYS A 793 16.21 7.93 7.84
N ASP A 794 17.54 7.82 7.81
CA ASP A 794 18.42 8.95 7.51
C ASP A 794 18.32 9.42 6.05
N ALA A 795 18.12 8.48 5.12
CA ALA A 795 17.94 8.80 3.71
C ALA A 795 16.56 9.42 3.42
N THR A 796 15.53 9.10 4.21
CA THR A 796 14.14 9.53 3.98
C THR A 796 13.81 10.84 4.70
N TYR A 797 14.34 11.06 5.90
CA TYR A 797 13.99 12.20 6.75
C TYR A 797 15.17 13.17 7.01
N PRO A 798 15.78 13.76 5.96
CA PRO A 798 16.77 14.82 6.15
C PRO A 798 16.06 16.09 6.67
N LEU A 799 16.74 16.90 7.48
CA LEU A 799 16.19 18.20 7.87
C LEU A 799 16.16 19.15 6.66
N GLU A 800 14.98 19.51 6.17
CA GLU A 800 14.78 20.02 4.80
C GLU A 800 15.12 21.52 4.64
N ILE A 801 14.89 22.34 5.67
CA ILE A 801 14.96 23.80 5.52
C ILE A 801 16.17 24.37 6.23
N THR A 802 17.23 24.75 5.51
CA THR A 802 18.25 25.64 6.09
C THR A 802 17.80 27.09 5.93
N ALA A 803 17.35 27.72 7.02
CA ALA A 803 16.96 29.13 7.02
C ALA A 803 17.73 29.93 8.07
N THR A 804 17.95 31.22 7.78
CA THR A 804 18.59 32.14 8.71
C THR A 804 17.54 33.02 9.38
N GLY A 805 17.57 33.05 10.70
CA GLY A 805 16.75 33.91 11.53
C GLY A 805 17.57 35.01 12.21
N SER A 806 16.87 36.03 12.70
CA SER A 806 17.47 37.04 13.56
C SER A 806 16.45 37.50 14.59
N ILE A 807 16.92 37.70 15.82
CA ILE A 807 16.15 38.33 16.88
C ILE A 807 16.90 39.52 17.44
N TYR A 808 16.13 40.54 17.81
CA TYR A 808 16.65 41.77 18.40
C TYR A 808 16.32 41.86 19.89
N HIS A 809 16.92 42.82 20.57
CA HIS A 809 16.61 43.09 21.98
C HIS A 809 15.09 43.26 22.20
N ARG A 810 14.56 42.63 23.27
CA ARG A 810 13.14 42.68 23.63
C ARG A 810 12.52 44.07 23.80
N PHE A 811 13.32 45.09 24.12
CA PHE A 811 12.90 46.49 24.24
C PHE A 811 13.27 47.34 23.01
N SER A 812 13.68 46.72 21.90
CA SER A 812 13.89 47.40 20.62
C SER A 812 12.57 47.62 19.87
N THR A 813 12.62 48.41 18.82
CA THR A 813 11.52 48.61 17.86
C THR A 813 11.42 47.49 16.81
N LEU A 814 12.42 46.61 16.76
CA LEU A 814 12.49 45.47 15.83
C LEU A 814 11.96 44.19 16.51
N GLN A 815 11.79 43.13 15.72
CA GLN A 815 11.16 41.89 16.15
C GLN A 815 12.07 41.12 17.14
N PRO A 816 11.63 40.91 18.39
CA PRO A 816 12.47 40.25 19.40
C PRO A 816 12.26 38.74 19.48
N ALA A 817 11.37 38.19 18.65
CA ALA A 817 11.09 36.77 18.59
C ALA A 817 11.11 36.25 17.16
N PHE A 818 11.18 34.93 17.02
CA PHE A 818 11.17 34.24 15.74
C PHE A 818 10.31 32.97 15.79
N ASP A 819 9.58 32.74 14.71
CA ASP A 819 8.78 31.55 14.46
C ASP A 819 9.56 30.59 13.55
N LEU A 820 10.05 29.50 14.12
CA LEU A 820 10.81 28.48 13.38
C LEU A 820 9.91 27.66 12.44
N LEU A 821 8.62 27.50 12.75
CA LEU A 821 7.72 26.68 11.96
C LEU A 821 7.40 27.34 10.62
N ASN A 822 7.15 28.65 10.66
CA ASN A 822 6.75 29.47 9.51
C ASN A 822 7.89 30.32 8.92
N ASN A 823 9.10 30.24 9.49
CA ASN A 823 10.28 30.99 9.08
C ASN A 823 10.08 32.52 9.07
N MET A 824 9.54 33.08 10.15
CA MET A 824 9.13 34.49 10.20
C MET A 824 9.53 35.20 11.50
N PRO A 825 9.97 36.47 11.44
CA PRO A 825 10.21 37.27 12.63
C PRO A 825 8.89 37.68 13.30
N VAL A 826 8.83 37.60 14.63
CA VAL A 826 7.62 37.78 15.43
C VAL A 826 7.74 38.99 16.36
N SER A 827 6.73 39.86 16.36
CA SER A 827 6.68 41.03 17.24
C SER A 827 6.19 40.71 18.65
N ASN A 828 6.47 41.57 19.63
CA ASN A 828 5.99 41.39 21.01
C ASN A 828 4.47 41.30 21.14
N SER A 829 3.70 41.95 20.25
CA SER A 829 2.23 41.97 20.29
C SER A 829 1.56 40.75 19.67
N GLN A 830 2.32 39.92 18.95
CA GLN A 830 1.80 38.67 18.39
C GLN A 830 1.63 37.61 19.50
N PRO A 831 0.80 36.59 19.27
CA PRO A 831 0.57 35.50 20.22
C PRO A 831 1.85 34.74 20.62
N ASP A 832 1.84 34.13 21.81
CA ASP A 832 3.02 33.45 22.37
C ASP A 832 3.32 32.10 21.71
N ASP A 833 2.32 31.43 21.11
CA ASP A 833 2.42 30.20 20.32
C ASP A 833 3.33 30.33 19.09
N LEU A 834 3.52 31.54 18.57
CA LEU A 834 4.42 31.81 17.44
C LEU A 834 5.88 32.06 17.88
N LYS A 835 6.15 32.21 19.18
CA LYS A 835 7.45 32.68 19.70
C LYS A 835 8.32 31.51 20.18
N PHE A 836 8.94 30.81 19.24
CA PHE A 836 9.90 29.73 19.52
C PHE A 836 11.15 30.27 20.22
N ILE A 837 11.81 31.23 19.58
CA ILE A 837 12.99 31.91 20.11
C ILE A 837 12.57 33.34 20.44
N LEU A 838 12.45 33.65 21.73
CA LEU A 838 12.13 34.98 22.23
C LEU A 838 13.29 35.51 23.05
N ASN A 839 13.85 36.65 22.64
CA ASN A 839 14.91 37.33 23.38
C ASN A 839 14.46 37.58 24.83
N ASN A 840 15.34 37.23 25.77
CA ASN A 840 15.10 37.31 27.20
C ASN A 840 16.05 38.28 27.91
N ASP A 841 16.79 39.11 27.15
CA ASP A 841 17.65 40.13 27.72
C ASP A 841 16.85 41.19 28.49
N THR A 842 17.39 41.56 29.65
CA THR A 842 16.87 42.68 30.45
C THR A 842 17.29 44.02 29.83
N SER A 843 16.72 45.14 30.26
CA SER A 843 17.06 46.47 29.73
C SER A 843 18.46 46.97 30.09
N THR A 844 19.27 46.18 30.81
CA THR A 844 20.64 46.56 31.19
C THR A 844 21.64 45.93 30.23
N PRO A 845 22.51 46.74 29.58
CA PRO A 845 23.59 46.22 28.74
C PRO A 845 24.56 45.29 29.50
N PRO A 846 25.28 44.39 28.81
CA PRO A 846 25.27 44.17 27.36
C PRO A 846 24.09 43.31 26.89
N PHE A 847 23.73 43.41 25.61
CA PHE A 847 22.90 42.41 24.95
C PHE A 847 23.69 41.09 24.88
N THR A 848 23.13 40.04 25.48
CA THR A 848 23.79 38.73 25.53
C THR A 848 23.31 37.78 24.45
N GLY A 849 22.16 38.09 23.83
CA GLY A 849 21.49 37.18 22.92
C GLY A 849 20.70 36.08 23.63
N SER A 850 20.64 36.08 24.97
CA SER A 850 19.89 35.08 25.74
C SER A 850 18.43 35.01 25.29
N TRP A 851 17.87 33.80 25.21
CA TRP A 851 16.50 33.59 24.77
C TRP A 851 15.76 32.54 25.61
N ARG A 852 14.45 32.49 25.43
CA ARG A 852 13.57 31.44 25.94
C ARG A 852 12.47 31.14 24.93
N SER A 853 11.76 30.03 25.13
CA SER A 853 10.50 29.79 24.43
C SER A 853 9.33 30.49 25.15
N ALA A 854 8.32 30.89 24.40
CA ALA A 854 7.00 31.24 24.93
C ALA A 854 5.88 30.31 24.43
N ASN A 855 6.15 29.44 23.45
CA ASN A 855 5.18 28.50 22.88
C ASN A 855 5.21 27.09 23.48
N GLY A 856 6.05 26.86 24.49
CA GLY A 856 6.19 25.56 25.15
C GLY A 856 7.27 24.67 24.54
N ALA A 857 7.94 25.11 23.48
CA ALA A 857 9.13 24.43 22.96
C ALA A 857 10.25 24.43 24.00
N VAL A 858 11.02 23.35 24.04
CA VAL A 858 12.08 23.15 25.02
C VAL A 858 13.40 22.95 24.30
N PHE A 859 14.45 23.60 24.80
CA PHE A 859 15.78 23.53 24.20
C PHE A 859 16.68 22.52 24.90
N ARG A 860 17.65 22.03 24.15
CA ARG A 860 18.78 21.20 24.59
C ARG A 860 20.02 21.71 23.91
N GLN A 861 21.14 21.85 24.62
CA GLN A 861 22.42 22.23 24.00
C GLN A 861 23.23 20.98 23.69
N ARG A 862 23.69 20.86 22.45
CA ARG A 862 24.61 19.80 22.03
C ARG A 862 26.06 20.32 22.09
N PRO A 863 27.06 19.49 22.46
CA PRO A 863 28.45 19.91 22.43
C PRO A 863 28.90 20.34 21.01
N PRO A 864 29.72 21.41 20.88
CA PRO A 864 30.20 21.85 19.57
C PRO A 864 31.06 20.78 18.87
N GLY A 865 30.72 20.44 17.62
CA GLY A 865 31.51 19.54 16.77
C GLY A 865 31.08 18.08 16.74
N GLU A 866 30.05 17.70 17.50
CA GLU A 866 29.53 16.32 17.56
C GLU A 866 28.38 16.03 16.57
N ILE A 867 27.89 17.03 15.84
CA ILE A 867 26.87 16.85 14.78
C ILE A 867 27.30 17.57 13.51
N ASP A 868 27.10 16.92 12.36
CA ASP A 868 27.12 17.60 11.08
C ASP A 868 25.82 18.39 10.91
N PHE A 869 25.86 19.68 11.27
CA PHE A 869 24.68 20.55 11.18
C PHE A 869 24.03 20.52 9.80
N TYR A 870 24.79 20.39 8.71
CA TYR A 870 24.26 20.50 7.34
C TYR A 870 23.72 19.20 6.77
N HIS A 871 24.07 18.05 7.35
CA HIS A 871 23.56 16.74 6.93
C HIS A 871 22.74 16.02 7.99
N ALA A 872 22.66 16.57 9.21
CA ALA A 872 21.81 16.05 10.29
C ALA A 872 20.39 15.73 9.84
N THR A 873 19.88 14.61 10.32
CA THR A 873 18.56 14.05 10.05
C THR A 873 17.65 14.25 11.25
N TYR A 874 16.36 13.94 11.08
CA TYR A 874 15.42 13.88 12.21
C TYR A 874 15.90 12.88 13.28
N ASN A 875 16.48 11.76 12.84
CA ASN A 875 17.00 10.70 13.69
C ASN A 875 18.11 11.20 14.62
N ASP A 876 19.07 11.94 14.06
CA ASP A 876 20.23 12.48 14.79
C ASP A 876 19.85 13.43 15.93
N ILE A 877 18.71 14.11 15.80
CA ILE A 877 18.25 15.08 16.81
C ILE A 877 17.22 14.47 17.77
N TYR A 878 16.56 13.37 17.41
CA TYR A 878 15.57 12.71 18.24
C TYR A 878 16.21 12.00 19.43
N TYR A 879 17.19 11.13 19.21
CA TYR A 879 17.89 10.40 20.29
C TYR A 879 18.70 11.33 21.19
N ASP A 880 19.32 12.34 20.60
CA ASP A 880 20.05 13.37 21.31
C ASP A 880 19.18 14.20 22.25
N TYR A 881 17.93 14.44 21.88
CA TYR A 881 17.04 15.32 22.65
C TYR A 881 16.83 14.82 24.09
N ASP A 882 16.78 13.50 24.27
CA ASP A 882 16.66 12.85 25.58
C ASP A 882 18.00 12.60 26.27
N ALA A 883 19.11 12.59 25.52
CA ALA A 883 20.46 12.46 26.07
C ALA A 883 20.93 13.73 26.82
N PHE A 884 20.41 14.90 26.47
CA PHE A 884 20.82 16.20 27.04
C PHE A 884 19.79 16.79 28.02
N SER A 885 20.25 17.72 28.85
CA SER A 885 19.40 18.37 29.86
C SER A 885 18.58 19.55 29.29
N THR A 886 17.26 19.54 29.48
CA THR A 886 16.56 20.53 30.30
C THR A 886 16.78 22.04 30.13
N LEU A 887 16.84 22.69 28.96
CA LEU A 887 16.93 24.17 28.89
C LEU A 887 15.56 24.85 28.70
N THR A 888 15.06 25.46 29.78
CA THR A 888 13.90 26.39 29.72
C THR A 888 14.31 27.80 29.29
N HIS A 889 15.60 28.12 29.43
CA HIS A 889 16.23 29.39 29.06
C HIS A 889 17.62 29.07 28.52
N VAL A 890 17.99 29.70 27.41
CA VAL A 890 19.35 29.70 26.89
C VAL A 890 20.00 31.00 27.33
N ASN A 891 21.03 30.89 28.17
CA ASN A 891 21.72 32.03 28.75
C ASN A 891 23.10 32.15 28.12
N ASP A 892 23.47 33.36 27.72
CA ASP A 892 24.79 33.72 27.19
C ASP A 892 25.30 32.75 26.10
N PRO A 893 24.51 32.48 25.04
CA PRO A 893 24.93 31.59 23.95
C PRO A 893 26.21 32.10 23.27
N MET A 894 26.99 31.20 22.66
CA MET A 894 28.19 31.56 21.90
C MET A 894 28.02 31.25 20.40
N PRO A 895 28.66 32.02 19.49
CA PRO A 895 28.74 31.65 18.08
C PRO A 895 29.33 30.25 17.90
N GLY A 896 28.62 29.41 17.15
CA GLY A 896 28.94 27.99 16.95
C GLY A 896 28.16 27.03 17.85
N ASP A 897 27.48 27.51 18.90
CA ASP A 897 26.63 26.66 19.72
C ASP A 897 25.46 26.09 18.91
N ILE A 898 25.13 24.82 19.17
CA ILE A 898 24.03 24.10 18.53
C ILE A 898 23.01 23.71 19.58
N TYR A 899 21.73 23.96 19.27
CA TYR A 899 20.60 23.68 20.12
C TYR A 899 19.56 22.84 19.38
N ILE A 900 19.05 21.80 20.04
CA ILE A 900 17.93 20.98 19.57
C ILE A 900 16.66 21.49 20.24
N CYS A 901 15.58 21.58 19.48
CA CYS A 901 14.29 22.09 19.93
C CYS A 901 13.15 21.24 19.35
N PHE A 902 12.19 20.84 20.17
CA PHE A 902 10.99 20.14 19.74
C PHE A 902 9.71 20.89 20.13
N LEU A 903 8.71 20.86 19.25
CA LEU A 903 7.32 21.23 19.54
C LEU A 903 6.39 20.14 18.98
N GLY A 904 5.92 19.25 19.85
CA GLY A 904 5.30 18.00 19.41
C GLY A 904 6.32 17.16 18.63
N GLU A 905 5.94 16.69 17.44
CA GLU A 905 6.79 15.91 16.53
C GLU A 905 7.63 16.77 15.57
N LYS A 906 7.66 18.10 15.76
CA LYS A 906 8.46 19.00 14.92
C LYS A 906 9.78 19.30 15.60
N GLY A 907 10.85 18.68 15.09
CA GLY A 907 12.23 18.89 15.51
C GLY A 907 12.87 20.07 14.79
N PHE A 908 13.79 20.76 15.46
CA PHE A 908 14.58 21.84 14.88
C PHE A 908 16.01 21.77 15.42
N LEU A 909 16.98 22.00 14.55
CA LEU A 909 18.40 22.14 14.91
C LEU A 909 18.82 23.58 14.68
N ILE A 910 19.26 24.29 15.71
CA ILE A 910 19.54 25.73 15.68
C ILE A 910 21.02 25.95 15.97
N LYS A 911 21.73 26.61 15.05
CA LYS A 911 23.12 27.01 15.19
C LYS A 911 23.22 28.52 15.35
N VAL A 912 23.90 28.97 16.40
CA VAL A 912 24.15 30.40 16.63
C VAL A 912 25.27 30.86 15.68
N ASP A 913 24.97 31.81 14.79
CA ASP A 913 25.94 32.30 13.81
C ASP A 913 26.76 33.47 14.36
N SER A 914 26.08 34.43 14.98
CA SER A 914 26.72 35.64 15.49
C SER A 914 25.87 36.34 16.55
N ILE A 915 26.54 36.98 17.51
CA ILE A 915 25.92 37.87 18.50
C ILE A 915 26.64 39.21 18.41
N ASP A 916 25.91 40.25 18.06
CA ASP A 916 26.42 41.62 17.96
C ASP A 916 25.71 42.49 19.01
N PRO A 917 26.36 42.76 20.17
CA PRO A 917 25.79 43.62 21.20
C PRO A 917 25.68 45.10 20.80
N ASP A 918 26.41 45.52 19.76
CA ASP A 918 26.49 46.91 19.31
C ASP A 918 25.61 47.18 18.07
N ASP A 919 24.93 46.17 17.51
CA ASP A 919 24.01 46.32 16.37
C ASP A 919 22.86 47.28 16.75
N ASN A 920 22.94 48.50 16.21
CA ASN A 920 21.94 49.53 16.43
C ASN A 920 21.08 49.79 15.18
N THR A 921 20.76 48.73 14.43
CA THR A 921 19.86 48.82 13.26
C THR A 921 18.48 49.37 13.67
N CYS A 922 18.04 49.09 14.89
CA CYS A 922 16.79 49.63 15.47
C CYS A 922 16.81 51.15 15.70
N GLN A 923 18.00 51.79 15.69
CA GLN A 923 18.21 53.18 16.11
C GLN A 923 17.61 53.46 17.50
N CYS A 924 17.78 52.53 18.43
CA CYS A 924 17.10 52.51 19.72
C CYS A 924 18.07 52.54 20.90
N SER A 925 17.54 52.74 22.11
CA SER A 925 18.37 52.82 23.33
C SER A 925 18.94 51.49 23.79
N ASN A 926 18.44 50.38 23.24
CA ASN A 926 18.82 49.02 23.59
C ASN A 926 19.24 48.28 22.30
N PRO A 927 20.47 48.53 21.79
CA PRO A 927 21.01 47.84 20.62
C PRO A 927 21.28 46.36 20.94
N GLY A 928 21.42 45.55 19.89
CA GLY A 928 21.71 44.13 20.01
C GLY A 928 20.97 43.28 18.98
N LYS A 929 21.72 42.39 18.33
CA LYS A 929 21.20 41.41 17.37
C LYS A 929 21.85 40.05 17.56
N LEU A 930 21.04 39.00 17.60
CA LEU A 930 21.48 37.61 17.46
C LEU A 930 21.03 37.09 16.10
N THR A 931 21.96 36.47 15.36
CA THR A 931 21.72 35.79 14.08
C THR A 931 21.97 34.30 14.28
N PHE A 932 21.10 33.47 13.73
CA PHE A 932 21.20 32.02 13.80
C PHE A 932 20.73 31.39 12.50
N THR A 933 21.24 30.20 12.22
CA THR A 933 20.79 29.34 11.14
C THR A 933 20.12 28.14 11.77
N TYR A 934 19.00 27.69 11.23
CA TYR A 934 18.32 26.51 11.73
C TYR A 934 17.91 25.58 10.60
N ARG A 935 17.77 24.30 10.96
CA ARG A 935 17.16 23.24 10.16
C ARG A 935 15.88 22.75 10.80
N LYS A 936 14.91 22.38 9.96
CA LYS A 936 13.57 21.93 10.34
C LYS A 936 13.36 20.52 9.85
#